data_AF-A0A6J8AZ23-F1
#
_entry.id   AF-A0A6J8AZ23-F1
#
_cell.length_a   1.000
_cell.length_b   1.000
_cell.length_c   1.000
_cell.angle_alpha   90.00
_cell.angle_beta   90.00
_cell.angle_gamma   90.00
#
_symmetry.space_group_name_H-M   'P 1'
#
loop_
_entity.id
_entity.type
_entity.pdbx_description
1 polymer ?
#
loop_
_entity_poly.entity_id
_entity_poly.type
_entity_poly.pdbx_seq_one_letter_code
_entity_poly.pdbx_strand_id
1 'polypeptide(L)'
;MYLNTIAGRTYNDLNQYPVFPWVIVNYESEELDLSQPNNFRDLSKPIGALNPTRKAFFDERYETWEHDQIPPFHYGTHYSTAAFTLNWLIRVEPFTTMFLNLQGGKFDHADRTFSSVTQAWKSCQRDTSDVKELIPEFYCLPEMFVNHNGFTFGKQDDGSEVKDIILPPWAKNPEDFVRINRMALESEFVSCQLHHWIDLIFGYKQRGPEAVRATNVFYYLTYEGSVNLETMTDLVMKEVYNMVFLFHSYNQWDLLPYLQRKCQLRNNDRFSHERCIIHGVFIVSYSYNQRDLLPYLRRKCQLRNNDRFSHEREPHPPRSSVMHLTPMMFSTVQDDVCMIMKFLSNSPVCHVAANTHPAVPVAAVTTISCNHNFAINKWNNNYQQQGTPSNFSSTEKQDTQVKLPMEMDQLLVMNNFDERIKAKHTSFITTADNRFLFACGFWDKSFRLFSTETAKILQVVHGHFDVVTCVARSECNLNQDCYVITGSKDCTVMVWMFTSRNQAIIGDNGSMEHPTPKATLTGHETEVTCVAVLAELGLVFSGSYSKSECNLNQDCYVITGSKDCTVMVWMFTSRNQAIIGDNGSMEHPTPKATLTGHETEVTCVAVLAELGLVFSGSYKGPCLVHTLNGDLLRSLEAPDGCCTPEIISVSREAFVLVKFDQGQICNYSINGRLLQRVSHKDNIQTIILSRDGQYIMLGGNSGVVEVWRSHDLNLLYTYPPCDSSILSLALTHDHKFLLAGLGTGCLLVFNIDFNKWHHEYQERY
;
A
#
# COMPACT_ATOMS: atom_id res chain seq x y z
N MET A 1 10.76 -10.20 -11.44
CA MET A 1 10.52 -9.34 -12.62
C MET A 1 11.31 -8.04 -12.55
N TYR A 2 11.15 -7.21 -11.51
CA TYR A 2 11.86 -5.93 -11.34
C TYR A 2 13.32 -5.95 -11.81
N LEU A 3 14.18 -6.84 -11.29
CA LEU A 3 15.59 -6.95 -11.68
C LEU A 3 15.81 -7.22 -13.17
N ASN A 4 14.97 -8.04 -13.81
CA ASN A 4 15.05 -8.30 -15.25
C ASN A 4 14.76 -7.02 -16.04
N THR A 5 13.65 -6.34 -15.75
CA THR A 5 13.25 -5.08 -16.42
C THR A 5 14.34 -4.01 -16.30
N ILE A 6 14.89 -3.91 -15.11
CA ILE A 6 15.92 -2.94 -14.77
C ILE A 6 17.21 -3.27 -15.52
N ALA A 7 17.61 -4.55 -15.60
CA ALA A 7 18.77 -4.98 -16.38
C ALA A 7 18.62 -4.82 -17.91
N GLY A 8 17.51 -4.27 -18.40
CA GLY A 8 17.24 -4.06 -19.84
C GLY A 8 16.54 -5.24 -20.52
N ARG A 9 16.24 -6.32 -19.78
CA ARG A 9 15.52 -7.47 -20.34
C ARG A 9 14.05 -7.13 -20.60
N THR A 10 13.55 -7.58 -21.74
CA THR A 10 12.22 -7.21 -22.26
C THR A 10 11.60 -8.35 -23.05
N TYR A 11 10.26 -8.38 -23.08
CA TYR A 11 9.49 -9.29 -23.92
C TYR A 11 9.56 -8.93 -25.42
N ASN A 12 9.97 -7.70 -25.75
CA ASN A 12 10.07 -7.23 -27.14
C ASN A 12 11.30 -7.79 -27.87
N ASP A 13 12.36 -8.15 -27.14
CA ASP A 13 13.59 -8.74 -27.71
C ASP A 13 13.80 -10.13 -27.10
N LEU A 14 13.56 -11.17 -27.92
CA LEU A 14 13.69 -12.56 -27.49
C LEU A 14 15.13 -12.95 -27.10
N ASN A 15 16.15 -12.21 -27.57
CA ASN A 15 17.53 -12.42 -27.17
C ASN A 15 17.84 -11.85 -25.79
N GLN A 16 17.01 -10.93 -25.30
CA GLN A 16 17.06 -10.33 -23.98
C GLN A 16 15.82 -10.68 -23.15
N TYR A 17 15.33 -11.91 -23.32
CA TYR A 17 14.15 -12.37 -22.60
C TYR A 17 14.40 -12.39 -21.08
N PRO A 18 13.38 -12.11 -20.24
CA PRO A 18 13.52 -12.26 -18.79
C PRO A 18 13.93 -13.68 -18.38
N VAL A 19 14.78 -13.79 -17.35
CA VAL A 19 15.34 -15.06 -16.87
C VAL A 19 14.90 -15.32 -15.44
N PHE A 20 14.54 -16.57 -15.15
CA PHE A 20 14.18 -17.08 -13.83
C PHE A 20 14.98 -18.35 -13.51
N PRO A 21 15.29 -18.62 -12.22
CA PRO A 21 16.04 -19.81 -11.85
C PRO A 21 15.18 -21.07 -12.00
N TRP A 22 15.79 -22.21 -12.33
CA TRP A 22 15.20 -23.49 -11.90
C TRP A 22 15.10 -23.55 -10.37
N VAL A 23 13.92 -23.92 -9.83
CA VAL A 23 13.70 -24.00 -8.38
C VAL A 23 13.54 -25.45 -7.91
N ILE A 24 12.64 -26.21 -8.54
CA ILE A 24 12.37 -27.60 -8.17
C ILE A 24 13.36 -28.53 -8.87
N VAL A 25 13.82 -29.57 -8.17
CA VAL A 25 14.69 -30.63 -8.74
C VAL A 25 14.00 -31.98 -8.91
N ASN A 26 12.90 -32.21 -8.19
CA ASN A 26 12.18 -33.48 -8.20
C ASN A 26 10.97 -33.43 -9.14
N TYR A 27 11.13 -34.05 -10.31
CA TYR A 27 10.09 -34.17 -11.33
C TYR A 27 9.69 -35.64 -11.58
N GLU A 28 9.99 -36.54 -10.64
CA GLU A 28 9.74 -37.99 -10.78
C GLU A 28 8.79 -38.55 -9.71
N SER A 29 8.71 -37.90 -8.55
CA SER A 29 7.86 -38.39 -7.44
C SER A 29 6.38 -38.12 -7.66
N GLU A 30 5.52 -38.99 -7.10
CA GLU A 30 4.05 -38.85 -7.11
C GLU A 30 3.55 -37.67 -6.26
N GLU A 31 4.29 -37.33 -5.19
CA GLU A 31 3.98 -36.18 -4.33
C GLU A 31 5.22 -35.30 -4.17
N LEU A 32 5.00 -33.99 -4.13
CA LEU A 32 6.06 -32.99 -3.93
C LEU A 32 5.84 -32.25 -2.60
N ASP A 33 6.66 -32.59 -1.61
CA ASP A 33 6.69 -31.89 -0.33
C ASP A 33 7.62 -30.67 -0.39
N LEU A 34 7.03 -29.47 -0.34
CA LEU A 34 7.74 -28.18 -0.35
C LEU A 34 8.39 -27.84 1.00
N SER A 35 8.21 -28.65 2.03
CA SER A 35 8.94 -28.51 3.30
C SER A 35 10.32 -29.17 3.27
N GLN A 36 10.59 -30.05 2.30
CA GLN A 36 11.86 -30.79 2.19
C GLN A 36 12.90 -30.00 1.41
N PRO A 37 14.06 -29.66 1.99
CA PRO A 37 15.13 -28.94 1.30
C PRO A 37 15.66 -29.68 0.06
N ASN A 38 15.60 -31.01 0.06
CA ASN A 38 16.10 -31.86 -1.03
C ASN A 38 15.32 -31.68 -2.35
N ASN A 39 14.11 -31.12 -2.29
CA ASN A 39 13.30 -30.84 -3.49
C ASN A 39 13.66 -29.50 -4.14
N PHE A 40 14.52 -28.69 -3.51
CA PHE A 40 14.95 -27.39 -4.02
C PHE A 40 16.36 -27.44 -4.61
N ARG A 41 16.57 -26.67 -5.67
CA ARG A 41 17.89 -26.45 -6.27
C ARG A 41 18.73 -25.59 -5.33
N ASP A 42 20.03 -25.89 -5.26
CA ASP A 42 21.02 -24.97 -4.71
C ASP A 42 21.14 -23.71 -5.60
N LEU A 43 20.51 -22.61 -5.16
CA LEU A 43 20.48 -21.33 -5.86
C LEU A 43 21.83 -20.60 -5.82
N SER A 44 22.79 -21.05 -5.02
CA SER A 44 24.13 -20.47 -4.97
C SER A 44 25.03 -20.90 -6.13
N LYS A 45 24.57 -21.87 -6.94
CA LYS A 45 25.34 -22.49 -8.03
C LYS A 45 24.66 -22.31 -9.39
N PRO A 46 25.42 -22.02 -10.46
CA PRO A 46 24.90 -22.05 -11.83
C PRO A 46 24.54 -23.49 -12.24
N ILE A 47 23.70 -23.64 -13.27
CA ILE A 47 23.22 -24.95 -13.75
C ILE A 47 24.39 -25.91 -13.98
N GLY A 48 25.43 -25.45 -14.67
CA GLY A 48 26.61 -26.26 -15.01
C GLY A 48 27.35 -26.84 -13.79
N ALA A 49 27.26 -26.19 -12.63
CA ALA A 49 27.95 -26.57 -11.41
C ALA A 49 27.11 -27.42 -10.43
N LEU A 50 25.84 -27.70 -10.74
CA LEU A 50 24.97 -28.53 -9.88
C LEU A 50 25.45 -29.98 -9.80
N ASN A 51 25.85 -30.55 -10.94
CA ASN A 51 26.40 -31.90 -11.02
C ASN A 51 27.93 -31.84 -10.82
N PRO A 52 28.49 -32.48 -9.77
CA PRO A 52 29.91 -32.37 -9.45
C PRO A 52 30.82 -32.92 -10.54
N THR A 53 30.42 -34.00 -11.22
CA THR A 53 31.20 -34.57 -12.34
C THR A 53 31.29 -33.59 -13.50
N ARG A 54 30.17 -32.90 -13.78
CA ARG A 54 30.12 -31.91 -14.86
C ARG A 54 30.85 -30.62 -14.48
N LYS A 55 30.80 -30.22 -13.21
CA LYS A 55 31.58 -29.11 -12.68
C LYS A 55 33.08 -29.33 -12.92
N ALA A 56 33.59 -30.51 -12.59
CA ALA A 56 35.00 -30.85 -12.81
C ALA A 56 35.42 -30.75 -14.28
N PHE A 57 34.56 -31.20 -15.21
CA PHE A 57 34.79 -31.04 -16.65
C PHE A 57 34.89 -29.57 -17.09
N PHE A 58 34.02 -28.70 -16.56
CA PHE A 58 34.06 -27.27 -16.88
C PHE A 58 35.28 -26.56 -16.25
N ASP A 59 35.66 -26.93 -15.03
CA ASP A 59 36.85 -26.39 -14.38
C ASP A 59 38.11 -26.80 -15.16
N GLU A 60 38.24 -28.08 -15.56
CA GLU A 60 39.35 -28.57 -16.39
C GLU A 60 39.42 -27.85 -17.74
N ARG A 61 38.26 -27.66 -18.40
CA ARG A 61 38.17 -26.89 -19.65
C ARG A 61 38.67 -25.46 -19.47
N TYR A 62 38.32 -24.81 -18.35
CA TYR A 62 38.73 -23.44 -18.07
C TYR A 62 40.23 -23.34 -17.78
N GLU A 63 40.79 -24.30 -17.03
CA GLU A 63 42.21 -24.35 -16.66
C GLU A 63 43.14 -24.69 -17.83
N THR A 64 42.68 -25.56 -18.73
CA THR A 64 43.47 -26.02 -19.90
C THR A 64 43.29 -25.16 -21.16
N TRP A 65 42.53 -24.06 -21.06
CA TRP A 65 42.20 -23.23 -22.21
C TRP A 65 43.39 -22.38 -22.67
N GLU A 66 43.97 -22.72 -23.81
CA GLU A 66 45.06 -21.98 -24.45
C GLU A 66 44.60 -21.43 -25.81
N HIS A 67 44.26 -20.14 -25.85
CA HIS A 67 43.95 -19.43 -27.10
C HIS A 67 44.36 -17.96 -27.01
N ASP A 68 45.11 -17.47 -28.00
CA ASP A 68 45.72 -16.12 -27.96
C ASP A 68 44.71 -14.97 -27.94
N GLN A 69 43.54 -15.16 -28.56
CA GLN A 69 42.51 -14.11 -28.72
C GLN A 69 41.26 -14.30 -27.86
N ILE A 70 41.01 -15.51 -27.36
CA ILE A 70 39.72 -15.87 -26.73
C ILE A 70 40.00 -16.17 -25.25
N PRO A 71 39.47 -15.34 -24.32
CA PRO A 71 39.61 -15.59 -22.89
C PRO A 71 39.05 -16.96 -22.48
N PRO A 72 39.56 -17.58 -21.40
CA PRO A 72 39.04 -18.83 -20.87
C PRO A 72 37.58 -18.67 -20.41
N PHE A 73 36.77 -19.71 -20.62
CA PHE A 73 35.36 -19.74 -20.24
C PHE A 73 34.92 -21.16 -19.87
N HIS A 74 33.92 -21.25 -19.00
CA HIS A 74 33.32 -22.53 -18.62
C HIS A 74 32.27 -22.96 -19.65
N TYR A 75 31.38 -22.03 -20.03
CA TYR A 75 30.21 -22.34 -20.86
C TYR A 75 30.29 -21.68 -22.24
N GLY A 76 30.27 -22.50 -23.30
CA GLY A 76 30.17 -22.03 -24.68
C GLY A 76 28.72 -21.71 -25.11
N THR A 77 27.74 -22.13 -24.31
CA THR A 77 26.32 -21.84 -24.47
C THR A 77 25.85 -20.96 -23.33
N HIS A 78 24.86 -20.12 -23.59
CA HIS A 78 24.32 -19.19 -22.60
C HIS A 78 23.01 -19.71 -22.00
N TYR A 79 22.69 -19.28 -20.79
CA TYR A 79 21.48 -19.73 -20.09
C TYR A 79 20.17 -19.15 -20.65
N SER A 80 20.25 -18.11 -21.50
CA SER A 80 19.12 -17.38 -22.07
C SER A 80 19.42 -17.06 -23.54
N THR A 81 18.59 -17.56 -24.45
CA THR A 81 18.72 -17.38 -25.91
C THR A 81 17.31 -17.36 -26.52
N ALA A 82 17.10 -16.60 -27.60
CA ALA A 82 15.80 -16.59 -28.29
C ALA A 82 15.32 -17.98 -28.72
N ALA A 83 16.24 -18.84 -29.16
CA ALA A 83 15.94 -20.23 -29.52
C ALA A 83 15.35 -21.04 -28.34
N PHE A 84 15.83 -20.80 -27.11
CA PHE A 84 15.27 -21.44 -25.92
C PHE A 84 13.89 -20.90 -25.58
N THR A 85 13.72 -19.57 -25.62
CA THR A 85 12.41 -18.93 -25.39
C THR A 85 11.36 -19.45 -26.36
N LEU A 86 11.69 -19.53 -27.65
CA LEU A 86 10.78 -20.05 -28.67
C LEU A 86 10.53 -21.55 -28.52
N ASN A 87 11.51 -22.34 -28.11
CA ASN A 87 11.30 -23.77 -27.83
C ASN A 87 10.39 -23.97 -26.59
N TRP A 88 10.52 -23.14 -25.56
CA TRP A 88 9.63 -23.17 -24.39
C TRP A 88 8.19 -22.82 -24.76
N LEU A 89 8.01 -21.78 -25.59
CA LEU A 89 6.69 -21.21 -25.93
C LEU A 89 6.15 -21.72 -27.27
N ILE A 90 6.68 -22.81 -27.83
CA ILE A 90 6.35 -23.30 -29.18
C ILE A 90 4.84 -23.63 -29.36
N ARG A 91 4.10 -23.83 -28.27
CA ARG A 91 2.66 -24.14 -28.27
C ARG A 91 1.75 -22.90 -28.25
N VAL A 92 2.32 -21.70 -28.04
CA VAL A 92 1.59 -20.44 -27.88
C VAL A 92 1.87 -19.52 -29.07
N GLU A 93 0.82 -18.98 -29.69
CA GLU A 93 0.98 -17.92 -30.70
C GLU A 93 1.24 -16.56 -30.04
N PRO A 94 2.12 -15.69 -30.58
CA PRO A 94 2.76 -15.74 -31.91
C PRO A 94 4.09 -16.50 -31.98
N PHE A 95 4.54 -17.14 -30.88
CA PHE A 95 5.87 -17.75 -30.80
C PHE A 95 6.03 -18.96 -31.71
N THR A 96 4.95 -19.72 -31.94
CA THR A 96 4.94 -20.81 -32.93
C THR A 96 5.29 -20.29 -34.32
N THR A 97 4.62 -19.21 -34.76
CA THR A 97 4.90 -18.58 -36.06
C THR A 97 6.35 -18.09 -36.14
N MET A 98 6.87 -17.47 -35.08
CA MET A 98 8.26 -17.03 -35.02
C MET A 98 9.26 -18.20 -35.09
N PHE A 99 8.97 -19.30 -34.41
CA PHE A 99 9.79 -20.53 -34.45
C PHE A 99 9.83 -21.12 -35.86
N LEU A 100 8.67 -21.24 -36.53
CA LEU A 100 8.60 -21.74 -37.90
C LEU A 100 9.38 -20.84 -38.87
N ASN A 101 9.33 -19.51 -38.71
CA ASN A 101 10.10 -18.60 -39.55
C ASN A 101 11.61 -18.78 -39.40
N LEU A 102 12.12 -19.03 -38.19
CA LEU A 102 13.53 -19.31 -37.96
C LEU A 102 13.97 -20.67 -38.52
N GLN A 103 13.10 -21.67 -38.48
CA GLN A 103 13.40 -23.05 -38.88
C GLN A 103 13.05 -23.37 -40.36
N GLY A 104 12.69 -22.35 -41.16
CA GLY A 104 12.38 -22.53 -42.59
C GLY A 104 11.01 -23.15 -42.88
N GLY A 105 10.02 -22.91 -42.02
CA GLY A 105 8.61 -23.26 -42.21
C GLY A 105 8.21 -24.65 -41.73
N LYS A 106 9.09 -25.37 -41.02
CA LYS A 106 8.79 -26.69 -40.43
C LYS A 106 9.15 -26.72 -38.95
N PHE A 107 8.42 -27.55 -38.19
CA PHE A 107 8.80 -27.87 -36.82
C PHE A 107 10.14 -28.63 -36.79
N ASP A 108 10.87 -28.50 -35.68
CA ASP A 108 12.13 -29.21 -35.47
C ASP A 108 11.88 -30.71 -35.21
N HIS A 109 12.95 -31.50 -35.18
CA HIS A 109 12.85 -32.93 -34.86
C HIS A 109 12.16 -33.15 -33.51
N ALA A 110 11.24 -34.11 -33.44
CA ALA A 110 10.40 -34.34 -32.26
C ALA A 110 11.21 -34.56 -30.96
N ASP A 111 12.37 -35.21 -31.04
CA ASP A 111 13.26 -35.43 -29.88
C ASP A 111 13.97 -34.18 -29.37
N ARG A 112 14.06 -33.11 -30.18
CA ARG A 112 14.63 -31.82 -29.78
C ARG A 112 13.57 -30.82 -29.31
N THR A 113 12.32 -31.02 -29.72
CA THR A 113 11.20 -30.19 -29.28
C THR A 113 10.91 -30.40 -27.79
N PHE A 114 10.50 -29.34 -27.10
CA PHE A 114 10.13 -29.45 -25.70
C PHE A 114 8.87 -30.32 -25.52
N SER A 115 9.03 -31.54 -25.00
CA SER A 115 7.95 -32.52 -24.81
C SER A 115 7.74 -32.97 -23.36
N SER A 116 8.75 -32.88 -22.49
CA SER A 116 8.66 -33.29 -21.08
C SER A 116 9.49 -32.38 -20.17
N VAL A 117 8.91 -31.97 -19.04
CA VAL A 117 9.61 -31.18 -18.00
C VAL A 117 10.75 -31.99 -17.39
N THR A 118 10.50 -33.26 -17.07
CA THR A 118 11.49 -34.17 -16.48
C THR A 118 12.68 -34.39 -17.43
N GLN A 119 12.41 -34.57 -18.72
CA GLN A 119 13.47 -34.71 -19.72
C GLN A 119 14.27 -33.43 -19.90
N ALA A 120 13.60 -32.26 -19.92
CA ALA A 120 14.28 -30.98 -20.01
C ALA A 120 15.22 -30.73 -18.82
N TRP A 121 14.78 -31.02 -17.59
CA TRP A 121 15.62 -30.93 -16.40
C TRP A 121 16.81 -31.91 -16.44
N LYS A 122 16.58 -33.17 -16.85
CA LYS A 122 17.66 -34.16 -17.03
C LYS A 122 18.68 -33.73 -18.08
N SER A 123 18.23 -33.15 -19.19
CA SER A 123 19.10 -32.58 -20.22
C SER A 123 19.99 -31.48 -19.64
N CYS A 124 19.40 -30.54 -18.90
CA CYS A 124 20.12 -29.46 -18.21
C CYS A 124 21.15 -29.96 -17.19
N GLN A 125 21.09 -31.21 -16.73
CA GLN A 125 22.04 -31.81 -15.78
C GLN A 125 23.11 -32.69 -16.42
N ARG A 126 22.86 -33.21 -17.63
CA ARG A 126 23.70 -34.22 -18.30
C ARG A 126 24.43 -33.68 -19.50
N ASP A 127 23.75 -32.89 -20.34
CA ASP A 127 24.36 -32.33 -21.53
C ASP A 127 25.36 -31.23 -21.14
N THR A 128 26.52 -31.22 -21.81
CA THR A 128 27.56 -30.21 -21.60
C THR A 128 27.23 -28.90 -22.32
N SER A 129 26.34 -28.94 -23.30
CA SER A 129 25.86 -27.80 -24.08
C SER A 129 24.55 -27.21 -23.53
N ASP A 130 23.82 -27.92 -22.67
CA ASP A 130 22.54 -27.45 -22.11
C ASP A 130 22.71 -26.91 -20.68
N VAL A 131 22.86 -25.59 -20.56
CA VAL A 131 22.93 -24.85 -19.29
C VAL A 131 21.80 -23.83 -19.14
N LYS A 132 20.66 -24.06 -19.81
CA LYS A 132 19.53 -23.13 -19.85
C LYS A 132 18.87 -22.94 -18.48
N GLU A 133 18.52 -21.69 -18.20
CA GLU A 133 17.65 -21.31 -17.07
C GLU A 133 16.18 -21.23 -17.54
N LEU A 134 15.27 -20.99 -16.59
CA LEU A 134 13.84 -20.88 -16.88
C LEU A 134 13.43 -19.48 -17.35
N ILE A 135 12.20 -19.42 -17.86
CA ILE A 135 11.50 -18.18 -18.23
C ILE A 135 10.36 -17.91 -17.22
N PRO A 136 9.88 -16.66 -17.07
CA PRO A 136 8.82 -16.32 -16.12
C PRO A 136 7.54 -17.16 -16.26
N GLU A 137 7.22 -17.60 -17.47
CA GLU A 137 6.01 -18.32 -17.85
C GLU A 137 5.86 -19.65 -17.12
N PHE A 138 6.98 -20.28 -16.69
CA PHE A 138 6.94 -21.46 -15.83
C PHE A 138 6.23 -21.22 -14.48
N TYR A 139 6.08 -19.95 -14.08
CA TYR A 139 5.50 -19.53 -12.80
C TYR A 139 4.15 -18.79 -12.96
N CYS A 140 3.67 -18.56 -14.18
CA CYS A 140 2.41 -17.86 -14.40
C CYS A 140 1.53 -18.37 -15.54
N LEU A 141 2.06 -19.07 -16.56
CA LEU A 141 1.32 -19.37 -17.79
C LEU A 141 1.11 -20.88 -18.01
N PRO A 142 -0.04 -21.46 -17.60
CA PRO A 142 -0.34 -22.88 -17.82
C PRO A 142 -0.53 -23.25 -19.30
N GLU A 143 -0.92 -22.30 -20.14
CA GLU A 143 -1.26 -22.50 -21.56
C GLU A 143 -0.07 -23.03 -22.37
N MET A 144 1.17 -22.72 -21.98
CA MET A 144 2.35 -23.18 -22.72
C MET A 144 2.57 -24.70 -22.65
N PHE A 145 1.95 -25.39 -21.68
CA PHE A 145 2.04 -26.84 -21.53
C PHE A 145 0.98 -27.61 -22.34
N VAL A 146 -0.01 -26.92 -22.90
CA VAL A 146 -1.13 -27.52 -23.62
C VAL A 146 -1.06 -27.16 -25.09
N ASN A 147 -1.24 -28.15 -25.96
CA ASN A 147 -1.34 -27.94 -27.40
C ASN A 147 -2.78 -27.57 -27.79
N HIS A 148 -3.24 -26.40 -27.35
CA HIS A 148 -4.60 -25.92 -27.62
C HIS A 148 -4.88 -25.77 -29.13
N ASN A 149 -3.84 -25.41 -29.89
CA ASN A 149 -3.94 -25.16 -31.34
C ASN A 149 -3.92 -26.44 -32.19
N GLY A 150 -3.71 -27.63 -31.59
CA GLY A 150 -3.71 -28.91 -32.32
C GLY A 150 -2.53 -29.07 -33.29
N PHE A 151 -1.37 -28.47 -32.99
CA PHE A 151 -0.18 -28.58 -33.83
C PHE A 151 0.36 -30.01 -33.89
N THR A 152 0.95 -30.40 -35.02
CA THR A 152 1.55 -31.72 -35.23
C THR A 152 3.07 -31.64 -35.13
N PHE A 153 3.60 -31.98 -33.95
CA PHE A 153 5.04 -31.94 -33.65
C PHE A 153 5.82 -33.20 -34.10
N GLY A 154 5.12 -34.21 -34.62
CA GLY A 154 5.72 -35.47 -35.09
C GLY A 154 5.75 -36.57 -34.01
N LYS A 155 6.55 -37.61 -34.28
CA LYS A 155 6.77 -38.75 -33.38
C LYS A 155 8.23 -38.79 -32.98
N GLN A 156 8.48 -39.04 -31.71
CA GLN A 156 9.82 -39.31 -31.20
C GLN A 156 10.31 -40.67 -31.70
N ASP A 157 11.61 -40.92 -31.58
CA ASP A 157 12.24 -42.19 -32.01
C ASP A 157 11.67 -43.42 -31.25
N ASP A 158 11.13 -43.20 -30.05
CA ASP A 158 10.43 -44.22 -29.24
C ASP A 158 8.99 -44.52 -29.71
N GLY A 159 8.50 -43.79 -30.73
CA GLY A 159 7.16 -43.91 -31.30
C GLY A 159 6.10 -43.07 -30.59
N SER A 160 6.45 -42.34 -29.52
CA SER A 160 5.52 -41.46 -28.81
C SER A 160 5.18 -40.22 -29.64
N GLU A 161 3.88 -39.85 -29.66
CA GLU A 161 3.42 -38.63 -30.33
C GLU A 161 3.62 -37.41 -29.44
N VAL A 162 4.28 -36.37 -29.96
CA VAL A 162 4.46 -35.12 -29.23
C VAL A 162 3.19 -34.27 -29.38
N LYS A 163 2.48 -34.04 -28.26
CA LYS A 163 1.28 -33.18 -28.16
C LYS A 163 1.42 -32.25 -26.97
N ASP A 164 0.63 -32.49 -25.92
CA ASP A 164 0.75 -31.80 -24.63
C ASP A 164 2.06 -32.18 -23.95
N ILE A 165 2.52 -31.31 -23.06
CA ILE A 165 3.77 -31.53 -22.34
C ILE A 165 3.54 -32.57 -21.25
N ILE A 166 4.45 -33.53 -21.17
CA ILE A 166 4.44 -34.54 -20.10
C ILE A 166 4.85 -33.86 -18.80
N LEU A 167 3.86 -33.64 -17.95
CA LEU A 167 4.02 -33.07 -16.61
C LEU A 167 4.55 -34.12 -15.63
N PRO A 168 5.18 -33.69 -14.53
CA PRO A 168 5.56 -34.57 -13.43
C PRO A 168 4.34 -35.24 -12.78
N PRO A 169 4.49 -36.44 -12.17
CA PRO A 169 3.36 -37.16 -11.58
C PRO A 169 2.59 -36.37 -10.49
N TRP A 170 3.28 -35.53 -9.73
CA TRP A 170 2.67 -34.67 -8.72
C TRP A 170 1.79 -33.53 -9.27
N ALA A 171 1.85 -33.25 -10.58
CA ALA A 171 1.01 -32.24 -11.22
C ALA A 171 -0.07 -32.90 -12.08
N LYS A 172 -1.33 -32.81 -11.63
CA LYS A 172 -2.48 -33.41 -12.33
C LYS A 172 -2.87 -32.65 -13.59
N ASN A 173 -2.70 -31.34 -13.57
CA ASN A 173 -3.00 -30.44 -14.68
C ASN A 173 -1.93 -29.33 -14.78
N PRO A 174 -1.85 -28.62 -15.91
CA PRO A 174 -0.91 -27.51 -16.11
C PRO A 174 -1.06 -26.39 -15.07
N GLU A 175 -2.28 -26.12 -14.61
CA GLU A 175 -2.57 -25.10 -13.61
C GLU A 175 -1.96 -25.45 -12.26
N ASP A 176 -2.07 -26.72 -11.83
CA ASP A 176 -1.43 -27.24 -10.62
C ASP A 176 0.09 -27.20 -10.75
N PHE A 177 0.63 -27.53 -11.94
CA PHE A 177 2.06 -27.43 -12.19
C PHE A 177 2.57 -26.00 -11.97
N VAL A 178 1.93 -25.00 -12.59
CA VAL A 178 2.31 -23.59 -12.46
C VAL A 178 2.11 -23.09 -11.02
N ARG A 179 0.99 -23.45 -10.39
CA ARG A 179 0.68 -23.09 -9.00
C ARG A 179 1.75 -23.61 -8.04
N ILE A 180 2.14 -24.88 -8.15
CA ILE A 180 3.16 -25.50 -7.29
C ILE A 180 4.54 -24.91 -7.57
N ASN A 181 4.92 -24.68 -8.82
CA ASN A 181 6.17 -23.98 -9.15
C ASN A 181 6.25 -22.60 -8.50
N ARG A 182 5.13 -21.88 -8.51
CA ARG A 182 5.05 -20.57 -7.89
C ARG A 182 5.08 -20.64 -6.36
N MET A 183 4.40 -21.60 -5.75
CA MET A 183 4.54 -21.87 -4.31
C MET A 183 6.00 -22.18 -3.93
N ALA A 184 6.71 -22.95 -4.76
CA ALA A 184 8.11 -23.24 -4.55
C ALA A 184 8.99 -21.98 -4.68
N LEU A 185 8.75 -21.13 -5.68
CA LEU A 185 9.48 -19.87 -5.86
C LEU A 185 9.25 -18.88 -4.70
N GLU A 186 8.04 -18.83 -4.14
CA GLU A 186 7.68 -17.97 -3.01
C GLU A 186 7.97 -18.61 -1.64
N SER A 187 8.55 -19.81 -1.62
CA SER A 187 8.90 -20.53 -0.40
C SER A 187 9.98 -19.80 0.41
N GLU A 188 10.09 -20.16 1.69
CA GLU A 188 11.14 -19.65 2.57
C GLU A 188 12.54 -20.09 2.14
N PHE A 189 12.68 -21.33 1.63
CA PHE A 189 13.95 -21.84 1.12
C PHE A 189 14.50 -20.97 -0.01
N VAL A 190 13.64 -20.63 -0.98
CA VAL A 190 14.03 -19.75 -2.08
C VAL A 190 14.28 -18.33 -1.58
N SER A 191 13.41 -17.78 -0.74
CA SER A 191 13.55 -16.39 -0.27
C SER A 191 14.88 -16.15 0.47
N CYS A 192 15.30 -17.11 1.29
CA CYS A 192 16.58 -17.07 1.99
C CYS A 192 17.80 -17.18 1.07
N GLN A 193 17.70 -17.81 -0.11
CA GLN A 193 18.87 -18.09 -0.98
C GLN A 193 18.85 -17.38 -2.34
N LEU A 194 17.73 -16.79 -2.75
CA LEU A 194 17.55 -16.20 -4.08
C LEU A 194 18.55 -15.08 -4.38
N HIS A 195 18.98 -14.36 -3.35
CA HIS A 195 20.02 -13.34 -3.45
C HIS A 195 21.35 -13.89 -3.99
N HIS A 196 21.70 -15.15 -3.68
CA HIS A 196 22.89 -15.79 -4.26
C HIS A 196 22.75 -16.10 -5.75
N TRP A 197 21.54 -16.43 -6.21
CA TRP A 197 21.27 -16.61 -7.63
C TRP A 197 21.32 -15.26 -8.36
N ILE A 198 20.77 -14.21 -7.74
CA ILE A 198 20.89 -12.83 -8.22
C ILE A 198 22.37 -12.43 -8.35
N ASP A 199 23.22 -12.82 -7.39
CA ASP A 199 24.66 -12.56 -7.48
C ASP A 199 25.32 -13.19 -8.70
N LEU A 200 24.87 -14.38 -9.13
CA LEU A 200 25.37 -15.07 -10.33
C LEU A 200 24.92 -14.39 -11.64
N ILE A 201 23.65 -13.95 -11.71
CA ILE A 201 23.06 -13.45 -12.96
C ILE A 201 23.25 -11.94 -13.13
N PHE A 202 23.00 -11.16 -12.06
CA PHE A 202 22.97 -9.69 -12.10
C PHE A 202 24.00 -9.04 -11.16
N GLY A 203 24.61 -9.80 -10.26
CA GLY A 203 25.48 -9.25 -9.22
C GLY A 203 26.97 -9.53 -9.43
N TYR A 204 27.70 -9.50 -8.32
CA TYR A 204 29.16 -9.47 -8.33
C TYR A 204 29.83 -10.80 -8.77
N LYS A 205 29.09 -11.90 -8.85
CA LYS A 205 29.58 -13.21 -9.35
C LYS A 205 29.34 -13.40 -10.85
N GLN A 206 28.88 -12.38 -11.56
CA GLN A 206 28.69 -12.43 -13.02
C GLN A 206 30.03 -12.37 -13.77
N ARG A 207 31.03 -11.63 -13.25
CA ARG A 207 32.36 -11.44 -13.85
C ARG A 207 33.48 -11.50 -12.80
N GLY A 208 34.73 -11.54 -13.27
CA GLY A 208 35.92 -11.46 -12.41
C GLY A 208 36.23 -12.74 -11.63
N PRO A 209 37.12 -12.67 -10.61
CA PRO A 209 37.57 -13.85 -9.86
C PRO A 209 36.46 -14.60 -9.14
N GLU A 210 35.40 -13.89 -8.75
CA GLU A 210 34.23 -14.46 -8.08
C GLU A 210 33.40 -15.34 -9.04
N ALA A 211 33.27 -14.93 -10.30
CA ALA A 211 32.65 -15.73 -11.34
C ALA A 211 33.45 -17.01 -11.61
N VAL A 212 34.79 -16.95 -11.61
CA VAL A 212 35.66 -18.12 -11.76
C VAL A 212 35.45 -19.10 -10.60
N ARG A 213 35.44 -18.59 -9.35
CA ARG A 213 35.24 -19.44 -8.16
C ARG A 213 33.87 -20.13 -8.16
N ALA A 214 32.85 -19.48 -8.70
CA ALA A 214 31.51 -20.02 -8.82
C ALA A 214 31.29 -20.89 -10.09
N THR A 215 32.32 -21.10 -10.92
CA THR A 215 32.23 -21.78 -12.23
C THR A 215 31.18 -21.10 -13.13
N ASN A 216 31.12 -19.76 -13.16
CA ASN A 216 30.06 -18.96 -13.80
C ASN A 216 30.57 -18.05 -14.93
N VAL A 217 31.57 -18.49 -15.69
CA VAL A 217 32.16 -17.70 -16.80
C VAL A 217 31.62 -18.19 -18.13
N PHE A 218 30.90 -17.32 -18.84
CA PHE A 218 30.36 -17.58 -20.18
C PHE A 218 31.34 -17.11 -21.26
N TYR A 219 31.04 -17.46 -22.52
CA TYR A 219 31.82 -17.04 -23.67
C TYR A 219 31.95 -15.50 -23.73
N TYR A 220 33.16 -14.97 -23.98
CA TYR A 220 33.46 -13.54 -23.78
C TYR A 220 32.56 -12.55 -24.54
N LEU A 221 31.96 -12.98 -25.66
CA LEU A 221 31.01 -12.16 -26.45
C LEU A 221 29.63 -12.01 -25.81
N THR A 222 29.30 -12.80 -24.79
CA THR A 222 28.04 -12.66 -24.04
C THR A 222 28.08 -11.49 -23.05
N TYR A 223 29.23 -10.84 -22.89
CA TYR A 223 29.46 -9.76 -21.94
C TYR A 223 29.53 -8.40 -22.64
N GLU A 224 28.83 -7.43 -22.10
CA GLU A 224 28.86 -6.04 -22.58
C GLU A 224 30.26 -5.43 -22.45
N GLY A 225 30.66 -4.66 -23.47
CA GLY A 225 31.93 -3.95 -23.54
C GLY A 225 33.12 -4.80 -24.04
N SER A 226 32.93 -6.09 -24.33
CA SER A 226 34.03 -6.97 -24.80
C SER A 226 34.55 -6.63 -26.19
N VAL A 227 33.71 -6.10 -27.09
CA VAL A 227 34.08 -5.69 -28.46
C VAL A 227 33.34 -4.41 -28.86
N ASN A 228 34.08 -3.38 -29.28
CA ASN A 228 33.50 -2.13 -29.79
C ASN A 228 33.29 -2.20 -31.31
N LEU A 229 32.05 -2.50 -31.74
CA LEU A 229 31.65 -2.64 -33.15
C LEU A 229 31.90 -1.39 -34.01
N GLU A 230 31.96 -0.21 -33.40
CA GLU A 230 32.23 1.06 -34.09
C GLU A 230 33.70 1.20 -34.51
N THR A 231 34.61 0.56 -33.78
CA THR A 231 36.05 0.63 -34.02
C THR A 231 36.56 -0.40 -35.03
N MET A 232 35.70 -1.35 -35.42
CA MET A 232 36.08 -2.43 -36.33
C MET A 232 35.98 -2.02 -37.80
N THR A 233 37.10 -2.14 -38.52
CA THR A 233 37.22 -1.80 -39.95
C THR A 233 36.89 -2.97 -40.89
N ASP A 234 36.94 -4.21 -40.41
CA ASP A 234 36.64 -5.41 -41.21
C ASP A 234 35.13 -5.68 -41.21
N LEU A 235 34.52 -5.55 -42.39
CA LEU A 235 33.08 -5.72 -42.60
C LEU A 235 32.62 -7.17 -42.37
N VAL A 236 33.45 -8.17 -42.70
CA VAL A 236 33.10 -9.59 -42.54
C VAL A 236 33.12 -9.95 -41.06
N MET A 237 34.16 -9.56 -40.35
CA MET A 237 34.23 -9.77 -38.90
C MET A 237 33.13 -8.99 -38.18
N LYS A 238 32.80 -7.78 -38.62
CA LYS A 238 31.69 -7.00 -38.08
C LYS A 238 30.33 -7.69 -38.29
N GLU A 239 30.09 -8.30 -39.45
CA GLU A 239 28.89 -9.12 -39.68
C GLU A 239 28.87 -10.37 -38.81
N VAL A 240 29.99 -11.07 -38.65
CA VAL A 240 30.11 -12.24 -37.75
C VAL A 240 29.84 -11.85 -36.30
N TYR A 241 30.42 -10.74 -35.81
CA TYR A 241 30.14 -10.25 -34.46
C TYR A 241 28.69 -9.79 -34.33
N ASN A 242 28.12 -9.09 -35.31
CA ASN A 242 26.70 -8.72 -35.30
C ASN A 242 25.79 -9.96 -35.25
N MET A 243 26.16 -11.04 -35.94
CA MET A 243 25.43 -12.31 -35.88
C MET A 243 25.54 -12.93 -34.47
N VAL A 244 26.71 -12.88 -33.84
CA VAL A 244 26.88 -13.38 -32.46
C VAL A 244 26.17 -12.49 -31.41
N PHE A 245 26.19 -11.16 -31.60
CA PHE A 245 25.41 -10.21 -30.79
C PHE A 245 23.89 -10.41 -30.96
N LEU A 246 23.44 -10.85 -32.14
CA LEU A 246 22.06 -11.32 -32.37
C LEU A 246 21.74 -12.65 -31.67
N PHE A 247 22.73 -13.42 -31.21
CA PHE A 247 22.52 -14.66 -30.46
C PHE A 247 22.72 -14.51 -28.93
N HIS A 248 23.43 -13.48 -28.44
CA HIS A 248 23.86 -13.41 -27.03
C HIS A 248 24.00 -11.98 -26.44
N SER A 249 22.94 -11.54 -25.72
CA SER A 249 22.78 -10.55 -24.61
C SER A 249 23.59 -9.22 -24.51
N TYR A 250 22.91 -8.14 -24.08
CA TYR A 250 23.45 -6.95 -23.37
C TYR A 250 23.06 -6.98 -21.88
N ASN A 251 23.91 -6.48 -20.96
CA ASN A 251 23.62 -6.24 -19.52
C ASN A 251 24.77 -5.46 -18.86
N GLN A 252 24.64 -4.13 -18.67
CA GLN A 252 25.19 -3.34 -17.54
C GLN A 252 24.57 -1.93 -17.48
N TRP A 253 24.53 -1.39 -16.26
CA TRP A 253 24.04 -0.06 -15.89
C TRP A 253 25.03 1.06 -16.24
N ASP A 254 24.64 1.96 -17.14
CA ASP A 254 25.15 3.33 -17.19
C ASP A 254 24.02 4.29 -17.65
N LEU A 255 23.67 5.26 -16.79
CA LEU A 255 22.75 6.36 -17.12
C LEU A 255 23.47 7.69 -16.85
N LEU A 256 23.82 8.39 -17.93
CA LEU A 256 24.12 9.83 -17.96
C LEU A 256 23.27 10.48 -19.08
N PRO A 257 23.01 11.79 -19.05
CA PRO A 257 21.79 12.35 -18.45
C PRO A 257 21.03 13.28 -19.41
N TYR A 258 19.71 13.39 -19.22
CA TYR A 258 18.93 14.51 -19.76
C TYR A 258 18.28 15.28 -18.59
N LEU A 259 18.45 16.61 -18.62
CA LEU A 259 17.80 17.66 -17.83
C LEU A 259 18.40 18.06 -16.47
N GLN A 260 19.41 18.93 -16.53
CA GLN A 260 19.52 20.08 -15.63
C GLN A 260 19.39 21.38 -16.43
N ARG A 261 18.43 22.24 -16.09
CA ARG A 261 18.58 23.69 -16.26
C ARG A 261 17.82 24.46 -15.17
N LYS A 262 18.56 25.42 -14.62
CA LYS A 262 18.30 26.36 -13.51
C LYS A 262 17.03 27.21 -13.67
N CYS A 263 16.53 27.75 -12.55
CA CYS A 263 16.40 29.21 -12.37
C CYS A 263 16.39 29.60 -10.87
N GLN A 264 16.88 30.80 -10.60
CA GLN A 264 17.26 31.38 -9.30
C GLN A 264 16.65 32.81 -9.24
N LEU A 265 16.35 33.29 -8.02
CA LEU A 265 16.02 34.69 -7.59
C LEU A 265 14.54 35.11 -7.78
N ARG A 266 13.88 35.86 -6.86
CA ARG A 266 14.31 37.05 -6.08
C ARG A 266 13.36 37.35 -4.89
N ASN A 267 13.89 37.92 -3.81
CA ASN A 267 13.17 38.45 -2.64
C ASN A 267 12.49 39.81 -2.90
N ASN A 268 11.36 40.07 -2.24
CA ASN A 268 11.08 41.19 -1.30
C ASN A 268 9.57 41.47 -1.23
N ASP A 269 8.99 41.51 -0.03
CA ASP A 269 8.36 42.72 0.54
C ASP A 269 7.86 42.49 1.98
N ARG A 270 8.01 43.52 2.81
CA ARG A 270 7.57 43.61 4.22
C ARG A 270 6.30 44.47 4.29
N PHE A 271 5.26 44.08 5.05
CA PHE A 271 4.28 44.98 5.70
C PHE A 271 3.57 44.20 6.84
N SER A 272 3.82 44.56 8.11
CA SER A 272 3.03 45.42 9.03
C SER A 272 1.87 44.72 9.75
N HIS A 273 1.97 44.69 11.09
CA HIS A 273 1.06 44.06 12.05
C HIS A 273 -0.34 44.68 12.07
N GLU A 274 -1.37 43.83 11.99
CA GLU A 274 -2.69 44.06 12.59
C GLU A 274 -3.17 42.78 13.30
N ARG A 275 -3.83 42.97 14.46
CA ARG A 275 -4.40 41.89 15.28
C ARG A 275 -5.59 41.28 14.53
N CYS A 276 -5.45 40.06 14.03
CA CYS A 276 -6.54 39.32 13.41
C CYS A 276 -7.23 38.40 14.43
N ILE A 277 -8.54 38.60 14.59
CA ILE A 277 -9.46 37.72 15.34
C ILE A 277 -9.95 36.67 14.32
N ILE A 278 -9.76 35.38 14.61
CA ILE A 278 -9.91 34.28 13.63
C ILE A 278 -11.36 33.78 13.63
N HIS A 279 -12.05 33.87 12.48
CA HIS A 279 -13.45 33.47 12.31
C HIS A 279 -13.61 32.11 11.63
N GLY A 280 -13.88 31.05 12.40
CA GLY A 280 -14.11 29.71 11.85
C GLY A 280 -12.80 29.01 11.45
N VAL A 281 -12.65 27.75 11.84
CA VAL A 281 -11.40 27.00 11.77
C VAL A 281 -11.68 25.58 11.27
N PHE A 282 -10.90 25.13 10.29
CA PHE A 282 -10.78 23.73 9.82
C PHE A 282 -9.42 23.17 10.19
N ILE A 283 -9.31 22.06 10.94
CA ILE A 283 -8.01 21.50 11.38
C ILE A 283 -7.69 20.23 10.62
N VAL A 284 -6.53 20.19 9.96
CA VAL A 284 -5.94 18.96 9.41
C VAL A 284 -4.49 18.81 9.88
N SER A 285 -4.14 17.65 10.43
CA SER A 285 -2.78 17.27 10.79
C SER A 285 -2.53 15.78 10.51
N TYR A 286 -1.31 15.45 10.07
CA TYR A 286 -0.81 14.08 9.94
C TYR A 286 0.32 13.86 10.96
N SER A 287 0.35 12.74 11.71
CA SER A 287 1.62 12.22 12.27
C SER A 287 2.04 10.90 11.70
N TYR A 288 3.35 10.72 11.79
CA TYR A 288 4.00 9.43 11.70
C TYR A 288 4.59 9.03 13.04
N ASN A 289 4.37 7.76 13.36
CA ASN A 289 5.15 7.03 14.34
C ASN A 289 6.59 6.89 13.81
N GLN A 290 7.56 7.56 14.43
CA GLN A 290 8.97 7.58 14.02
C GLN A 290 9.72 6.27 14.31
N ARG A 291 9.04 5.21 14.76
CA ARG A 291 9.71 4.01 15.31
C ARG A 291 10.02 2.89 14.32
N ASP A 292 9.56 2.98 13.07
CA ASP A 292 9.96 2.01 12.02
C ASP A 292 10.93 2.59 10.97
N LEU A 293 11.60 3.71 11.28
CA LEU A 293 12.31 4.54 10.29
C LEU A 293 13.82 4.75 10.53
N LEU A 294 14.49 3.79 11.19
CA LEU A 294 15.96 3.76 11.30
C LEU A 294 16.49 2.37 10.94
N PRO A 295 16.54 2.02 9.64
CA PRO A 295 17.84 2.14 8.94
C PRO A 295 17.78 2.68 7.48
N TYR A 296 16.60 2.98 6.93
CA TYR A 296 16.47 3.19 5.46
C TYR A 296 16.88 4.59 4.94
N LEU A 297 16.85 5.63 5.78
CA LEU A 297 17.12 7.02 5.35
C LEU A 297 18.48 7.60 5.77
N ARG A 298 19.29 6.88 6.56
CA ARG A 298 20.63 7.38 6.98
C ARG A 298 21.75 7.14 5.96
N ARG A 299 21.53 6.41 4.87
CA ARG A 299 22.58 6.09 3.88
C ARG A 299 22.62 6.99 2.63
N LYS A 300 21.68 7.92 2.42
CA LYS A 300 21.63 8.77 1.20
C LYS A 300 22.03 10.23 1.35
N CYS A 301 22.35 10.73 2.55
CA CYS A 301 22.68 12.16 2.76
C CYS A 301 24.08 12.45 3.36
N GLN A 302 25.02 11.50 3.34
CA GLN A 302 26.41 11.74 3.75
C GLN A 302 27.44 10.99 2.90
N LEU A 303 27.44 11.18 1.58
CA LEU A 303 28.64 10.97 0.76
C LEU A 303 28.69 12.06 -0.32
N ARG A 304 29.18 13.23 0.08
CA ARG A 304 29.73 14.24 -0.83
C ARG A 304 31.09 13.71 -1.30
N ASN A 305 31.26 13.62 -2.61
CA ASN A 305 32.53 13.67 -3.35
C ASN A 305 33.71 12.89 -2.72
N ASN A 306 33.87 11.59 -3.03
CA ASN A 306 35.14 11.05 -3.52
C ASN A 306 35.23 9.53 -3.81
N ASP A 307 34.21 8.70 -3.61
CA ASP A 307 34.32 7.27 -3.94
C ASP A 307 33.41 6.88 -5.12
N ARG A 308 33.97 6.85 -6.33
CA ARG A 308 33.29 6.46 -7.58
C ARG A 308 33.55 4.99 -8.02
N PHE A 309 34.03 4.10 -7.15
CA PHE A 309 34.34 2.71 -7.55
C PHE A 309 34.11 1.64 -6.44
N SER A 310 33.20 1.85 -5.49
CA SER A 310 33.07 0.95 -4.32
C SER A 310 31.74 0.18 -4.18
N HIS A 311 30.76 0.34 -5.08
CA HIS A 311 29.48 -0.37 -4.98
C HIS A 311 29.43 -1.75 -5.65
N GLU A 312 30.52 -2.24 -6.25
CA GLU A 312 30.56 -3.50 -7.01
C GLU A 312 30.95 -4.75 -6.18
N ARG A 313 30.99 -4.68 -4.84
CA ARG A 313 31.58 -5.75 -4.01
C ARG A 313 30.71 -6.27 -2.87
N GLU A 314 29.48 -5.78 -2.71
CA GLU A 314 28.63 -6.19 -1.59
C GLU A 314 27.57 -7.22 -2.04
N PRO A 315 27.37 -8.32 -1.29
CA PRO A 315 26.36 -9.32 -1.60
C PRO A 315 24.95 -8.73 -1.44
N HIS A 316 24.01 -9.18 -2.28
CA HIS A 316 22.62 -8.74 -2.17
C HIS A 316 22.00 -9.21 -0.84
N PRO A 317 21.19 -8.38 -0.16
CA PRO A 317 20.52 -8.80 1.06
C PRO A 317 19.46 -9.89 0.78
N PRO A 318 19.20 -10.80 1.72
CA PRO A 318 18.18 -11.82 1.56
C PRO A 318 16.78 -11.20 1.45
N ARG A 319 15.93 -11.86 0.65
CA ARG A 319 14.53 -11.50 0.49
C ARG A 319 13.73 -12.05 1.69
N SER A 320 12.86 -11.25 2.29
CA SER A 320 11.85 -11.76 3.24
C SER A 320 10.81 -12.61 2.49
N SER A 321 10.51 -13.81 3.00
CA SER A 321 9.51 -14.69 2.36
C SER A 321 8.13 -14.04 2.35
N VAL A 322 7.48 -14.06 1.19
CA VAL A 322 6.12 -13.51 1.05
C VAL A 322 5.10 -14.37 1.79
N MET A 323 5.41 -15.64 2.08
CA MET A 323 4.58 -16.49 2.94
C MET A 323 4.51 -15.99 4.40
N HIS A 324 5.57 -15.33 4.90
CA HIS A 324 5.57 -14.73 6.24
C HIS A 324 4.79 -13.41 6.28
N LEU A 325 4.75 -12.67 5.16
CA LEU A 325 3.99 -11.43 5.02
C LEU A 325 2.49 -11.70 4.79
N THR A 326 2.16 -12.75 4.02
CA THR A 326 0.78 -13.16 3.72
C THR A 326 0.68 -14.67 3.46
N PRO A 327 0.42 -15.51 4.48
CA PRO A 327 0.29 -16.98 4.32
C PRO A 327 -0.94 -17.42 3.51
N MET A 328 -1.82 -16.49 3.14
CA MET A 328 -3.10 -16.72 2.46
C MET A 328 -3.04 -16.50 0.94
N MET A 329 -1.86 -16.24 0.36
CA MET A 329 -1.69 -15.97 -1.10
C MET A 329 -2.26 -17.08 -2.00
N PHE A 330 -2.44 -18.29 -1.46
CA PHE A 330 -2.94 -19.46 -2.17
C PHE A 330 -4.30 -19.96 -1.65
N SER A 331 -5.01 -19.18 -0.82
CA SER A 331 -6.35 -19.54 -0.35
C SER A 331 -7.42 -19.21 -1.41
N THR A 332 -8.43 -20.07 -1.50
CA THR A 332 -9.63 -19.87 -2.35
C THR A 332 -10.30 -18.51 -2.10
N VAL A 333 -10.92 -17.94 -3.13
CA VAL A 333 -11.69 -16.69 -3.06
C VAL A 333 -12.61 -16.71 -1.84
N GLN A 334 -12.32 -15.83 -0.89
CA GLN A 334 -13.11 -15.65 0.33
C GLN A 334 -14.40 -14.89 0.01
N ASP A 335 -15.51 -15.19 0.69
CA ASP A 335 -16.76 -14.45 0.50
C ASP A 335 -16.54 -12.95 0.76
N ASP A 336 -17.02 -12.11 -0.16
CA ASP A 336 -16.86 -10.65 -0.11
C ASP A 336 -17.48 -10.02 1.13
N VAL A 337 -18.58 -10.60 1.62
CA VAL A 337 -19.30 -10.15 2.81
C VAL A 337 -19.05 -11.16 3.94
N CYS A 338 -18.26 -10.75 4.93
CA CYS A 338 -17.91 -11.62 6.07
C CYS A 338 -19.02 -11.66 7.13
N MET A 339 -19.73 -10.54 7.33
CA MET A 339 -20.75 -10.41 8.37
C MET A 339 -21.73 -9.29 8.07
N ILE A 340 -23.00 -9.55 8.37
CA ILE A 340 -24.08 -8.55 8.40
C ILE A 340 -24.59 -8.45 9.83
N MET A 341 -24.60 -7.23 10.37
CA MET A 341 -25.10 -6.96 11.71
C MET A 341 -26.21 -5.92 11.62
N LYS A 342 -27.38 -6.23 12.18
CA LYS A 342 -28.54 -5.33 12.17
C LYS A 342 -28.82 -4.82 13.58
N PHE A 343 -28.87 -3.50 13.76
CA PHE A 343 -29.20 -2.90 15.04
C PHE A 343 -30.72 -2.83 15.26
N LEU A 344 -31.16 -3.00 16.51
CA LEU A 344 -32.58 -3.00 16.89
C LEU A 344 -33.29 -1.67 16.58
N SER A 345 -32.55 -0.56 16.56
CA SER A 345 -33.11 0.77 16.31
C SER A 345 -33.53 1.00 14.86
N ASN A 346 -33.05 0.18 13.90
CA ASN A 346 -33.14 0.41 12.45
C ASN A 346 -32.80 1.85 12.02
N SER A 347 -32.06 2.58 12.87
CA SER A 347 -31.70 3.97 12.63
C SER A 347 -30.44 3.99 11.76
N PRO A 348 -30.35 4.88 10.75
CA PRO A 348 -29.17 4.98 9.89
C PRO A 348 -27.87 5.08 10.67
N VAL A 349 -26.84 4.31 10.30
CA VAL A 349 -25.51 4.37 10.94
C VAL A 349 -24.74 5.52 10.31
N CYS A 350 -24.57 6.62 11.03
CA CYS A 350 -23.94 7.84 10.52
C CYS A 350 -22.42 7.86 10.71
N HIS A 351 -21.88 7.04 11.62
CA HIS A 351 -20.45 6.96 11.86
C HIS A 351 -20.03 5.56 12.32
N VAL A 352 -18.88 5.12 11.82
CA VAL A 352 -18.19 3.91 12.22
C VAL A 352 -16.75 4.29 12.51
N ALA A 353 -16.23 3.85 13.66
CA ALA A 353 -14.83 3.99 14.03
C ALA A 353 -14.25 2.60 14.37
N ALA A 354 -13.14 2.25 13.73
CA ALA A 354 -12.49 0.97 13.90
C ALA A 354 -11.21 1.13 14.75
N ASN A 355 -11.28 0.76 16.04
CA ASN A 355 -10.10 0.69 16.89
C ASN A 355 -9.73 -0.78 17.11
N THR A 356 -9.15 -1.38 16.07
CA THR A 356 -8.87 -2.81 15.97
C THR A 356 -7.39 -3.15 16.12
N HIS A 357 -6.58 -2.25 16.69
CA HIS A 357 -5.15 -2.52 16.84
C HIS A 357 -4.91 -3.64 17.87
N PRO A 358 -4.08 -4.66 17.57
CA PRO A 358 -3.82 -5.79 18.49
C PRO A 358 -3.22 -5.43 19.85
N ALA A 359 -2.67 -4.22 20.01
CA ALA A 359 -2.09 -3.75 21.27
C ALA A 359 -3.17 -3.25 22.25
N VAL A 360 -4.39 -2.99 21.77
CA VAL A 360 -5.50 -2.50 22.58
C VAL A 360 -6.12 -3.67 23.36
N PRO A 361 -6.36 -3.52 24.68
CA PRO A 361 -6.87 -4.61 25.52
C PRO A 361 -8.24 -5.13 25.06
N VAL A 362 -9.07 -4.23 24.53
CA VAL A 362 -10.39 -4.54 23.96
C VAL A 362 -10.46 -3.89 22.58
N ALA A 363 -10.03 -4.62 21.55
CA ALA A 363 -10.25 -4.21 20.17
C ALA A 363 -11.76 -4.15 19.91
N ALA A 364 -12.25 -3.05 19.36
CA ALA A 364 -13.69 -2.86 19.15
C ALA A 364 -14.00 -1.91 17.99
N VAL A 365 -15.18 -2.09 17.43
CA VAL A 365 -15.78 -1.23 16.42
C VAL A 365 -16.90 -0.44 17.06
N THR A 366 -16.77 0.88 17.06
CA THR A 366 -17.81 1.79 17.57
C THR A 366 -18.69 2.21 16.41
N THR A 367 -19.99 2.08 16.59
CA THR A 367 -21.02 2.49 15.63
C THR A 367 -21.95 3.49 16.27
N ILE A 368 -22.36 4.48 15.48
CA ILE A 368 -23.24 5.56 15.93
C ILE A 368 -24.35 5.72 14.90
N SER A 369 -25.57 5.80 15.38
CA SER A 369 -26.77 5.99 14.58
C SER A 369 -27.28 7.43 14.63
N CYS A 370 -28.04 7.85 13.62
CA CYS A 370 -28.65 9.19 13.53
C CYS A 370 -29.55 9.54 14.72
N ASN A 371 -30.17 8.54 15.36
CA ASN A 371 -30.95 8.72 16.59
C ASN A 371 -30.08 8.77 17.86
N HIS A 372 -28.78 9.06 17.71
CA HIS A 372 -27.80 9.17 18.79
C HIS A 372 -27.65 7.91 19.66
N ASN A 373 -28.08 6.75 19.16
CA ASN A 373 -27.71 5.48 19.76
C ASN A 373 -26.32 5.08 19.28
N PHE A 374 -25.50 4.56 20.19
CA PHE A 374 -24.21 3.97 19.87
C PHE A 374 -24.21 2.49 20.24
N ALA A 375 -23.33 1.72 19.59
CA ALA A 375 -23.02 0.34 19.93
C ALA A 375 -21.52 0.08 19.75
N ILE A 376 -20.93 -0.69 20.65
CA ILE A 376 -19.51 -1.02 20.65
C ILE A 376 -19.38 -2.53 20.50
N ASN A 377 -18.96 -2.96 19.31
CA ASN A 377 -18.89 -4.38 18.97
C ASN A 377 -17.46 -4.86 19.15
N LYS A 378 -17.27 -5.93 19.93
CA LYS A 378 -15.93 -6.48 20.19
C LYS A 378 -15.37 -7.06 18.89
N TRP A 379 -14.12 -6.71 18.60
CA TRP A 379 -13.41 -7.14 17.40
C TRP A 379 -12.54 -8.35 17.70
N ASN A 380 -12.65 -9.39 16.87
CA ASN A 380 -11.84 -10.59 16.99
C ASN A 380 -10.60 -10.49 16.10
N ASN A 381 -9.45 -10.09 16.69
CA ASN A 381 -8.17 -10.03 15.98
C ASN A 381 -7.67 -11.39 15.45
N ASN A 382 -8.20 -12.50 15.96
CA ASN A 382 -7.84 -13.86 15.52
C ASN A 382 -8.81 -14.40 14.46
N TYR A 383 -9.74 -13.59 13.96
CA TYR A 383 -10.65 -14.02 12.91
C TYR A 383 -9.88 -14.26 11.61
N GLN A 384 -9.86 -15.52 11.18
CA GLN A 384 -9.50 -15.95 9.85
C GLN A 384 -10.73 -16.64 9.26
N GLN A 385 -11.21 -16.17 8.12
CA GLN A 385 -12.34 -16.77 7.43
C GLN A 385 -11.94 -18.19 7.00
N GLN A 386 -12.58 -19.21 7.61
CA GLN A 386 -12.35 -20.60 7.22
C GLN A 386 -12.84 -20.79 5.78
N GLY A 387 -11.93 -21.11 4.86
CA GLY A 387 -12.33 -21.65 3.56
C GLY A 387 -13.15 -22.92 3.77
N THR A 388 -14.18 -23.12 2.95
CA THR A 388 -14.98 -24.35 2.95
C THR A 388 -14.06 -25.58 3.02
N PRO A 389 -14.27 -26.52 3.97
CA PRO A 389 -13.40 -27.68 4.06
C PRO A 389 -13.62 -28.58 2.84
N SER A 390 -12.62 -28.63 1.95
CA SER A 390 -12.49 -29.73 1.01
C SER A 390 -12.04 -30.97 1.78
N ASN A 391 -12.86 -32.01 1.70
CA ASN A 391 -12.64 -33.43 2.02
C ASN A 391 -13.26 -33.99 3.31
N PHE A 392 -14.11 -34.99 3.05
CA PHE A 392 -14.60 -36.02 3.96
C PHE A 392 -13.45 -36.65 4.75
N SER A 393 -13.43 -36.41 6.06
CA SER A 393 -12.97 -37.40 7.02
C SER A 393 -14.07 -37.61 8.05
N SER A 394 -14.66 -38.81 8.04
CA SER A 394 -15.61 -39.25 9.04
C SER A 394 -14.85 -39.59 10.32
N THR A 395 -14.94 -38.73 11.34
CA THR A 395 -15.25 -39.08 12.75
C THR A 395 -15.13 -37.84 13.65
N GLU A 396 -16.09 -37.71 14.58
CA GLU A 396 -16.22 -36.73 15.66
C GLU A 396 -16.87 -35.38 15.30
N LYS A 397 -18.21 -35.32 15.49
CA LYS A 397 -18.95 -34.08 15.69
C LYS A 397 -18.56 -33.48 17.04
N GLN A 398 -17.60 -32.57 17.06
CA GLN A 398 -17.51 -31.54 18.08
C GLN A 398 -18.12 -30.25 17.51
N ASP A 399 -19.15 -29.72 18.17
CA ASP A 399 -19.80 -28.43 17.84
C ASP A 399 -18.74 -27.32 17.76
N THR A 400 -18.27 -27.04 16.55
CA THR A 400 -17.34 -25.94 16.29
C THR A 400 -18.18 -24.68 16.08
N GLN A 401 -18.32 -23.85 17.13
CA GLN A 401 -18.92 -22.52 17.00
C GLN A 401 -18.21 -21.75 15.88
N VAL A 402 -18.99 -21.30 14.89
CA VAL A 402 -18.52 -20.38 13.85
C VAL A 402 -18.04 -19.10 14.53
N LYS A 403 -16.73 -18.85 14.57
CA LYS A 403 -16.17 -17.60 15.08
C LYS A 403 -16.44 -16.49 14.07
N LEU A 404 -17.18 -15.47 14.46
CA LEU A 404 -17.47 -14.28 13.64
C LEU A 404 -16.38 -13.20 13.81
N PRO A 405 -16.22 -12.26 12.85
CA PRO A 405 -15.25 -11.17 12.96
C PRO A 405 -15.58 -10.18 14.08
N MET A 406 -16.88 -10.04 14.39
CA MET A 406 -17.35 -9.23 15.51
C MET A 406 -18.35 -10.01 16.37
N GLU A 407 -18.31 -9.75 17.67
CA GLU A 407 -19.36 -10.15 18.60
C GLU A 407 -20.28 -8.93 18.82
N MET A 408 -21.58 -9.13 18.60
CA MET A 408 -22.59 -8.08 18.77
C MET A 408 -22.76 -7.79 20.26
N ASP A 409 -22.48 -6.55 20.67
CA ASP A 409 -22.86 -6.08 22.00
C ASP A 409 -24.21 -5.38 21.91
N GLN A 410 -25.23 -5.89 22.61
CA GLN A 410 -26.63 -5.42 22.49
C GLN A 410 -26.92 -4.12 23.25
N LEU A 411 -25.89 -3.41 23.69
CA LEU A 411 -26.03 -2.28 24.58
C LEU A 411 -26.37 -0.99 23.81
N LEU A 412 -27.67 -0.78 23.57
CA LEU A 412 -28.24 0.46 23.06
C LEU A 412 -28.69 1.35 24.24
N VAL A 413 -28.08 2.52 24.39
CA VAL A 413 -28.51 3.51 25.38
C VAL A 413 -29.32 4.60 24.68
N MET A 414 -30.64 4.59 24.88
CA MET A 414 -31.52 5.70 24.48
C MET A 414 -31.50 6.78 25.55
N ASN A 415 -31.18 8.01 25.17
CA ASN A 415 -31.23 9.18 26.05
C ASN A 415 -31.99 10.33 25.39
N ASN A 416 -32.49 11.28 26.20
CA ASN A 416 -33.10 12.51 25.71
C ASN A 416 -32.00 13.41 25.12
N PHE A 417 -31.81 13.41 23.81
CA PHE A 417 -30.91 14.34 23.08
C PHE A 417 -31.68 15.58 22.61
N ASP A 418 -30.97 16.69 22.33
CA ASP A 418 -31.59 17.88 21.76
C ASP A 418 -31.88 17.68 20.26
N GLU A 419 -33.14 17.76 19.86
CA GLU A 419 -33.59 17.57 18.47
C GLU A 419 -32.99 18.60 17.49
N ARG A 420 -32.47 19.73 18.00
CA ARG A 420 -31.83 20.78 17.19
C ARG A 420 -30.43 20.36 16.69
N ILE A 421 -29.82 19.33 17.27
CA ILE A 421 -28.48 18.86 16.90
C ILE A 421 -28.57 17.51 16.18
N LYS A 422 -28.14 17.50 14.92
CA LYS A 422 -27.94 16.25 14.17
C LYS A 422 -26.75 15.48 14.74
N ALA A 423 -26.90 14.18 14.93
CA ALA A 423 -25.80 13.29 15.32
C ALA A 423 -24.65 13.42 14.32
N LYS A 424 -23.49 13.86 14.81
CA LYS A 424 -22.24 13.95 14.04
C LYS A 424 -21.20 13.08 14.71
N HIS A 425 -20.17 12.69 13.95
CA HIS A 425 -19.00 12.00 14.48
C HIS A 425 -18.24 12.81 15.55
N THR A 426 -18.42 14.15 15.58
CA THR A 426 -17.85 15.03 16.61
C THR A 426 -18.62 15.02 17.92
N SER A 427 -19.79 14.41 17.99
CA SER A 427 -20.62 14.35 19.20
C SER A 427 -20.24 13.19 20.13
N PHE A 428 -19.36 12.30 19.68
CA PHE A 428 -18.98 11.09 20.39
C PHE A 428 -17.48 10.84 20.27
N ILE A 429 -16.88 10.34 21.35
CA ILE A 429 -15.48 9.91 21.33
C ILE A 429 -15.22 8.78 22.31
N THR A 430 -14.47 7.77 21.89
CA THR A 430 -14.04 6.66 22.74
C THR A 430 -12.67 6.90 23.35
N THR A 431 -12.43 6.28 24.51
CA THR A 431 -11.09 6.16 25.07
C THR A 431 -10.21 5.23 24.23
N ALA A 432 -8.88 5.38 24.33
CA ALA A 432 -7.93 4.59 23.54
C ALA A 432 -8.04 3.06 23.78
N ASP A 433 -8.53 2.67 24.96
CA ASP A 433 -8.77 1.30 25.38
C ASP A 433 -10.21 0.79 25.07
N ASN A 434 -11.05 1.62 24.44
CA ASN A 434 -12.47 1.38 24.16
C ASN A 434 -13.33 1.06 25.41
N ARG A 435 -12.89 1.40 26.62
CA ARG A 435 -13.63 1.12 27.88
C ARG A 435 -14.65 2.18 28.25
N PHE A 436 -14.47 3.40 27.75
CA PHE A 436 -15.37 4.51 28.03
C PHE A 436 -15.73 5.27 26.76
N LEU A 437 -16.96 5.78 26.72
CA LEU A 437 -17.47 6.62 25.65
C LEU A 437 -17.93 7.96 26.24
N PHE A 438 -17.44 9.05 25.66
CA PHE A 438 -17.97 10.39 25.91
C PHE A 438 -18.99 10.72 24.83
N ALA A 439 -20.16 11.21 25.23
CA ALA A 439 -21.18 11.72 24.32
C ALA A 439 -21.61 13.13 24.73
N CYS A 440 -21.92 13.97 23.75
CA CYS A 440 -22.50 15.30 23.94
C CYS A 440 -23.72 15.52 23.03
N GLY A 441 -24.40 16.66 23.17
CA GLY A 441 -25.64 16.98 22.44
C GLY A 441 -26.93 16.78 23.25
N PHE A 442 -26.84 16.71 24.58
CA PHE A 442 -28.00 16.60 25.46
C PHE A 442 -28.68 17.96 25.69
N TRP A 443 -30.01 17.98 25.74
CA TRP A 443 -30.81 19.20 25.96
C TRP A 443 -30.55 19.87 27.32
N ASP A 444 -30.07 19.10 28.29
CA ASP A 444 -29.69 19.56 29.63
C ASP A 444 -28.31 20.25 29.67
N LYS A 445 -27.68 20.45 28.50
CA LYS A 445 -26.35 21.09 28.33
C LYS A 445 -25.20 20.29 28.94
N SER A 446 -25.45 19.04 29.32
CA SER A 446 -24.42 18.14 29.82
C SER A 446 -23.65 17.47 28.69
N PHE A 447 -22.46 16.99 29.01
CA PHE A 447 -21.87 15.85 28.33
C PHE A 447 -21.76 14.69 29.31
N ARG A 448 -21.78 13.46 28.80
CA ARG A 448 -21.92 12.26 29.63
C ARG A 448 -20.85 11.25 29.32
N LEU A 449 -20.42 10.55 30.37
CA LEU A 449 -19.47 9.46 30.32
C LEU A 449 -20.21 8.13 30.50
N PHE A 450 -20.02 7.21 29.55
CA PHE A 450 -20.61 5.89 29.56
C PHE A 450 -19.53 4.81 29.74
N SER A 451 -19.85 3.79 30.53
CA SER A 451 -19.11 2.53 30.53
C SER A 451 -19.49 1.75 29.28
N THR A 452 -18.51 1.30 28.50
CA THR A 452 -18.78 0.54 27.27
C THR A 452 -19.17 -0.91 27.55
N GLU A 453 -18.75 -1.45 28.69
CA GLU A 453 -19.09 -2.82 29.13
C GLU A 453 -20.52 -2.94 29.67
N THR A 454 -21.03 -1.89 30.33
CA THR A 454 -22.34 -1.94 30.99
C THR A 454 -23.38 -1.02 30.37
N ALA A 455 -22.98 -0.15 29.44
CA ALA A 455 -23.78 0.93 28.87
C ALA A 455 -24.36 1.92 29.90
N LYS A 456 -23.91 1.86 31.16
CA LYS A 456 -24.41 2.75 32.19
C LYS A 456 -23.72 4.10 32.11
N ILE A 457 -24.49 5.16 32.37
CA ILE A 457 -23.94 6.49 32.62
C ILE A 457 -23.13 6.41 33.92
N LEU A 458 -21.83 6.67 33.82
CA LEU A 458 -20.95 6.77 34.98
C LEU A 458 -20.98 8.17 35.56
N GLN A 459 -21.01 9.19 34.71
CA GLN A 459 -20.97 10.59 35.13
C GLN A 459 -21.74 11.49 34.14
N VAL A 460 -22.43 12.48 34.69
CA VAL A 460 -23.07 13.57 33.94
C VAL A 460 -22.37 14.86 34.33
N VAL A 461 -21.73 15.51 33.36
CA VAL A 461 -20.92 16.70 33.61
C VAL A 461 -21.63 17.92 33.04
N HIS A 462 -21.84 18.91 33.91
CA HIS A 462 -22.42 20.21 33.57
C HIS A 462 -21.36 21.30 33.69
N GLY A 463 -21.39 22.27 32.79
CA GLY A 463 -20.47 23.41 32.81
C GLY A 463 -20.81 24.47 31.78
N HIS A 464 -21.24 24.04 30.59
CA HIS A 464 -21.63 24.94 29.51
C HIS A 464 -22.99 25.63 29.75
N PHE A 465 -23.14 26.84 29.20
CA PHE A 465 -24.36 27.64 29.30
C PHE A 465 -25.39 27.31 28.22
N ASP A 466 -24.96 26.64 27.15
CA ASP A 466 -25.83 26.10 26.09
C ASP A 466 -25.35 24.69 25.69
N VAL A 467 -26.06 24.06 24.75
CA VAL A 467 -25.84 22.66 24.36
C VAL A 467 -24.43 22.45 23.84
N VAL A 468 -23.77 21.41 24.36
CA VAL A 468 -22.45 20.95 23.90
C VAL A 468 -22.60 20.31 22.52
N THR A 469 -21.93 20.88 21.53
CA THR A 469 -22.05 20.53 20.10
C THR A 469 -20.99 19.52 19.66
N CYS A 470 -19.81 19.54 20.28
CA CYS A 470 -18.69 18.68 19.93
C CYS A 470 -17.81 18.33 21.12
N VAL A 471 -17.18 17.16 21.08
CA VAL A 471 -16.25 16.65 22.08
C VAL A 471 -15.01 16.06 21.40
N ALA A 472 -13.84 16.26 22.00
CA ALA A 472 -12.59 15.65 21.60
C ALA A 472 -11.79 15.18 22.82
N ARG A 473 -10.91 14.20 22.62
CA ARG A 473 -10.10 13.57 23.64
C ARG A 473 -8.65 13.63 23.20
N SER A 474 -7.75 13.96 24.12
CA SER A 474 -6.33 13.94 23.85
C SER A 474 -5.86 12.51 23.66
N GLU A 475 -4.93 12.32 22.73
CA GLU A 475 -4.24 11.05 22.65
C GLU A 475 -3.54 10.74 23.97
N CYS A 476 -3.62 9.49 24.38
CA CYS A 476 -2.97 8.99 25.58
C CYS A 476 -2.64 7.52 25.34
N ASN A 477 -1.59 7.04 26.00
CA ASN A 477 -1.32 5.60 26.00
C ASN A 477 -2.42 4.88 26.79
N LEU A 478 -2.52 3.56 26.59
CA LEU A 478 -3.48 2.71 27.28
C LEU A 478 -3.43 2.96 28.81
N ASN A 479 -4.60 3.18 29.41
CA ASN A 479 -4.79 3.45 30.85
C ASN A 479 -4.11 4.73 31.39
N GLN A 480 -3.84 5.72 30.54
CA GLN A 480 -3.37 7.05 31.00
C GLN A 480 -4.51 8.06 31.08
N ASP A 481 -4.33 9.02 31.98
CA ASP A 481 -5.18 10.20 32.08
C ASP A 481 -5.15 10.96 30.75
N CYS A 482 -6.29 11.54 30.39
CA CYS A 482 -6.41 12.31 29.15
C CYS A 482 -7.21 13.58 29.38
N TYR A 483 -6.96 14.56 28.52
CA TYR A 483 -7.75 15.78 28.48
C TYR A 483 -8.95 15.55 27.56
N VAL A 484 -10.11 15.98 28.03
CA VAL A 484 -11.35 15.98 27.25
C VAL A 484 -11.74 17.42 27.01
N ILE A 485 -12.07 17.77 25.78
CA ILE A 485 -12.40 19.13 25.38
C ILE A 485 -13.79 19.15 24.81
N THR A 486 -14.59 20.09 25.28
CA THR A 486 -15.97 20.27 24.83
C THR A 486 -16.14 21.65 24.23
N GLY A 487 -16.77 21.70 23.07
CA GLY A 487 -17.22 22.93 22.43
C GLY A 487 -18.74 23.03 22.53
N SER A 488 -19.25 24.24 22.73
CA SER A 488 -20.69 24.48 22.87
C SER A 488 -21.18 25.61 21.98
N LYS A 489 -22.50 25.65 21.83
CA LYS A 489 -23.24 26.75 21.21
C LYS A 489 -23.10 28.06 21.97
N ASP A 490 -22.71 28.02 23.25
CA ASP A 490 -22.41 29.20 24.06
C ASP A 490 -21.11 29.93 23.64
N CYS A 491 -20.47 29.50 22.54
CA CYS A 491 -19.23 30.06 21.99
C CYS A 491 -18.00 29.84 22.89
N THR A 492 -18.10 28.93 23.86
CA THR A 492 -17.00 28.59 24.77
C THR A 492 -16.45 27.20 24.48
N VAL A 493 -15.18 27.02 24.84
CA VAL A 493 -14.50 25.72 24.81
C VAL A 493 -14.00 25.43 26.21
N MET A 494 -14.38 24.30 26.76
CA MET A 494 -13.97 23.90 28.11
C MET A 494 -13.02 22.71 28.06
N VAL A 495 -11.99 22.77 28.91
CA VAL A 495 -10.98 21.71 29.07
C VAL A 495 -11.25 20.96 30.36
N TRP A 496 -11.34 19.65 30.25
CA TRP A 496 -11.63 18.72 31.33
C TRP A 496 -10.50 17.71 31.46
N MET A 497 -10.30 17.16 32.66
CA MET A 497 -9.33 16.10 32.90
C MET A 497 -10.07 14.81 33.24
N PHE A 498 -9.88 13.80 32.40
CA PHE A 498 -10.31 12.43 32.67
C PHE A 498 -9.18 11.66 33.32
N THR A 499 -9.43 11.08 34.49
CA THR A 499 -8.43 10.28 35.20
C THR A 499 -8.76 8.80 35.08
N SER A 500 -7.83 8.02 34.52
CA SER A 500 -8.02 6.58 34.30
C SER A 500 -8.12 5.81 35.62
N ARG A 501 -7.50 6.31 36.70
CA ARG A 501 -7.58 5.71 38.05
C ARG A 501 -9.00 5.79 38.63
N ASN A 502 -9.64 6.95 38.49
CA ASN A 502 -10.96 7.21 39.08
C ASN A 502 -12.11 6.92 38.10
N GLN A 503 -11.78 6.67 36.82
CA GLN A 503 -12.73 6.42 35.74
C GLN A 503 -13.78 7.53 35.60
N ALA A 504 -13.36 8.77 35.85
CA ALA A 504 -14.23 9.94 35.91
C ALA A 504 -13.48 11.22 35.50
N ILE A 505 -14.26 12.23 35.13
CA ILE A 505 -13.80 13.61 35.00
C ILE A 505 -13.63 14.21 36.40
N ILE A 506 -12.43 14.68 36.69
CA ILE A 506 -12.10 15.36 37.96
C ILE A 506 -11.82 16.82 37.64
N GLY A 507 -12.58 17.70 38.28
CA GLY A 507 -12.32 19.14 38.20
C GLY A 507 -11.20 19.57 39.14
N ASP A 508 -10.73 20.81 38.98
CA ASP A 508 -9.67 21.36 39.86
C ASP A 508 -10.09 21.44 41.33
N ASN A 509 -11.39 21.48 41.60
CA ASN A 509 -11.98 21.38 42.92
C ASN A 509 -11.91 19.98 43.55
N GLY A 510 -11.42 18.97 42.83
CA GLY A 510 -11.30 17.58 43.30
C GLY A 510 -12.63 16.84 43.50
N SER A 511 -13.75 17.47 43.14
CA SER A 511 -15.09 16.89 43.27
C SER A 511 -15.48 16.09 42.02
N MET A 512 -16.03 14.88 42.24
CA MET A 512 -16.56 14.03 41.17
C MET A 512 -18.03 14.34 40.82
N GLU A 513 -18.81 14.88 41.76
CA GLU A 513 -20.24 15.18 41.53
C GLU A 513 -20.43 16.45 40.70
N HIS A 514 -19.59 17.46 40.92
CA HIS A 514 -19.60 18.73 40.21
C HIS A 514 -18.18 19.12 39.80
N PRO A 515 -17.61 18.45 38.79
CA PRO A 515 -16.27 18.79 38.32
C PRO A 515 -16.30 20.20 37.71
N THR A 516 -15.35 21.04 38.08
CA THR A 516 -15.10 22.32 37.40
C THR A 516 -14.15 22.14 36.22
N PRO A 517 -14.34 22.85 35.10
CA PRO A 517 -13.41 22.78 33.99
C PRO A 517 -12.04 23.33 34.43
N LYS A 518 -10.96 22.71 33.94
CA LYS A 518 -9.58 23.17 34.17
C LYS A 518 -9.28 24.51 33.52
N ALA A 519 -9.89 24.73 32.36
CA ALA A 519 -9.81 25.97 31.64
C ALA A 519 -11.12 26.20 30.88
N THR A 520 -11.57 27.45 30.88
CA THR A 520 -12.65 27.92 30.00
C THR A 520 -12.04 28.90 29.03
N LEU A 521 -12.00 28.50 27.76
CA LEU A 521 -11.47 29.28 26.66
C LEU A 521 -12.64 30.03 26.02
N THR A 522 -12.47 31.35 25.88
CA THR A 522 -13.46 32.27 25.30
C THR A 522 -12.79 33.06 24.18
N GLY A 523 -13.56 33.37 23.13
CA GLY A 523 -13.03 34.09 21.97
C GLY A 523 -13.78 33.81 20.66
N HIS A 524 -14.60 32.76 20.59
CA HIS A 524 -15.47 32.55 19.45
C HIS A 524 -16.66 33.53 19.51
N GLU A 525 -17.02 34.11 18.37
CA GLU A 525 -18.24 34.92 18.22
C GLU A 525 -19.44 34.11 17.73
N THR A 526 -19.19 32.88 17.28
CA THR A 526 -20.17 31.93 16.74
C THR A 526 -20.09 30.59 17.44
N GLU A 527 -21.10 29.75 17.27
CA GLU A 527 -21.11 28.40 17.85
C GLU A 527 -19.87 27.59 17.44
N VAL A 528 -19.30 26.90 18.42
CA VAL A 528 -18.21 25.94 18.20
C VAL A 528 -18.86 24.67 17.64
N THR A 529 -18.33 24.10 16.56
CA THR A 529 -18.91 22.89 15.94
C THR A 529 -17.90 21.73 15.84
N CYS A 530 -16.61 22.03 15.96
CA CYS A 530 -15.54 21.06 16.04
C CYS A 530 -14.48 21.50 17.07
N VAL A 531 -13.86 20.52 17.71
CA VAL A 531 -12.74 20.71 18.62
C VAL A 531 -11.73 19.60 18.39
N ALA A 532 -10.45 19.90 18.58
CA ALA A 532 -9.35 18.93 18.55
C ALA A 532 -8.33 19.27 19.65
N VAL A 533 -7.61 18.27 20.15
CA VAL A 533 -6.77 18.43 21.34
C VAL A 533 -5.47 17.67 21.21
N LEU A 534 -4.40 18.30 21.71
CA LEU A 534 -3.06 17.75 21.71
C LEU A 534 -2.41 17.95 23.08
N ALA A 535 -2.59 16.96 23.96
CA ALA A 535 -2.21 17.06 25.37
C ALA A 535 -0.70 17.03 25.61
N GLU A 536 0.07 16.28 24.81
CA GLU A 536 1.53 16.23 24.95
C GLU A 536 2.18 17.62 24.84
N LEU A 537 1.45 18.53 24.19
CA LEU A 537 1.91 19.82 23.70
C LEU A 537 1.06 20.98 24.25
N GLY A 538 0.06 20.70 25.09
CA GLY A 538 -0.78 21.70 25.76
C GLY A 538 -1.71 22.49 24.83
N LEU A 539 -2.03 21.98 23.64
CA LEU A 539 -2.79 22.72 22.64
C LEU A 539 -4.25 22.26 22.53
N VAL A 540 -5.12 23.25 22.30
CA VAL A 540 -6.55 23.08 22.05
C VAL A 540 -6.91 23.84 20.79
N PHE A 541 -7.49 23.15 19.83
CA PHE A 541 -8.01 23.74 18.62
C PHE A 541 -9.53 23.69 18.63
N SER A 542 -10.17 24.75 18.18
CA SER A 542 -11.63 24.86 18.16
C SER A 542 -12.06 25.62 16.91
N GLY A 543 -13.12 25.14 16.27
CA GLY A 543 -13.60 25.64 14.99
C GLY A 543 -15.09 25.50 14.77
N SER A 544 -15.57 26.16 13.71
CA SER A 544 -17.00 26.27 13.37
C SER A 544 -17.39 25.46 12.12
N TYR A 545 -16.45 24.76 11.45
CA TYR A 545 -16.76 23.75 10.43
C TYR A 545 -15.62 22.67 10.30
N SER A 546 -15.86 21.59 9.54
CA SER A 546 -15.39 20.18 9.75
C SER A 546 -13.89 19.81 9.95
N LYS A 547 -13.70 18.53 10.36
CA LYS A 547 -12.62 17.84 11.13
C LYS A 547 -11.61 17.02 10.28
N SER A 548 -10.40 16.78 10.81
CA SER A 548 -9.70 15.48 10.74
C SER A 548 -8.98 15.16 12.07
N GLU A 549 -8.64 13.87 12.30
CA GLU A 549 -8.01 13.39 13.53
C GLU A 549 -6.52 13.73 13.60
N CYS A 550 -6.05 14.15 14.78
CA CYS A 550 -4.67 14.53 15.03
C CYS A 550 -3.99 13.53 15.98
N ASN A 551 -3.10 12.72 15.43
CA ASN A 551 -2.06 12.02 16.19
C ASN A 551 -0.78 12.80 15.98
N LEU A 552 0.06 13.10 17.00
CA LEU A 552 1.26 13.96 16.87
C LEU A 552 2.24 13.81 18.06
N ASN A 553 3.39 13.14 17.85
CA ASN A 553 4.50 13.02 18.82
C ASN A 553 5.77 13.81 18.44
N GLN A 554 5.68 14.77 17.50
CA GLN A 554 6.82 15.52 16.92
C GLN A 554 6.45 16.97 16.57
N ASP A 555 7.45 17.77 16.17
CA ASP A 555 7.26 19.07 15.53
C ASP A 555 6.26 18.94 14.38
N CYS A 556 5.23 19.78 14.37
CA CYS A 556 4.12 19.60 13.46
C CYS A 556 3.56 20.91 12.92
N TYR A 557 2.91 20.79 11.77
CA TYR A 557 2.23 21.88 11.11
C TYR A 557 0.74 21.70 11.29
N VAL A 558 0.08 22.73 11.80
CA VAL A 558 -1.36 22.79 11.94
C VAL A 558 -1.88 23.84 10.98
N ILE A 559 -2.92 23.50 10.24
CA ILE A 559 -3.49 24.38 9.23
C ILE A 559 -4.92 24.68 9.61
N THR A 560 -5.29 25.95 9.54
CA THR A 560 -6.63 26.44 9.86
C THR A 560 -7.20 27.20 8.68
N GLY A 561 -8.22 26.66 8.02
CA GLY A 561 -9.02 27.41 7.04
C GLY A 561 -10.10 28.24 7.72
N SER A 562 -10.44 29.41 7.17
CA SER A 562 -11.43 30.31 7.74
C SER A 562 -12.48 30.78 6.73
N LYS A 563 -13.63 31.21 7.27
CA LYS A 563 -14.69 31.86 6.49
C LYS A 563 -14.29 33.24 5.96
N ASP A 564 -13.27 33.86 6.56
CA ASP A 564 -12.68 35.12 6.07
C ASP A 564 -11.81 34.96 4.82
N CYS A 565 -11.83 33.77 4.20
CA CYS A 565 -11.06 33.40 3.00
C CYS A 565 -9.55 33.19 3.27
N THR A 566 -9.10 33.28 4.52
CA THR A 566 -7.71 33.03 4.87
C THR A 566 -7.48 31.59 5.30
N VAL A 567 -6.25 31.11 5.06
CA VAL A 567 -5.76 29.86 5.64
C VAL A 567 -4.52 30.19 6.43
N MET A 568 -4.44 29.80 7.69
CA MET A 568 -3.26 30.03 8.52
C MET A 568 -2.49 28.73 8.75
N VAL A 569 -1.17 28.81 8.67
CA VAL A 569 -0.24 27.74 9.02
C VAL A 569 0.38 28.07 10.37
N TRP A 570 0.26 27.14 11.29
CA TRP A 570 0.80 27.21 12.63
C TRP A 570 1.90 26.16 12.74
N MET A 571 3.05 26.57 13.28
CA MET A 571 4.14 25.65 13.54
C MET A 571 4.20 25.39 15.03
N PHE A 572 4.06 24.13 15.36
CA PHE A 572 4.23 23.66 16.71
C PHE A 572 5.61 23.01 16.85
N THR A 573 6.34 23.39 17.90
CA THR A 573 7.67 22.84 18.19
C THR A 573 7.66 22.10 19.52
N SER A 574 8.00 20.80 19.46
CA SER A 574 8.08 19.87 20.59
C SER A 574 9.05 20.33 21.68
N ARG A 575 10.12 21.04 21.32
CA ARG A 575 11.09 21.60 22.28
C ARG A 575 10.52 22.66 23.21
N ASN A 576 9.57 23.47 22.73
CA ASN A 576 9.04 24.61 23.47
C ASN A 576 7.61 24.39 23.98
N GLN A 577 6.98 23.26 23.63
CA GLN A 577 5.58 22.97 23.93
C GLN A 577 4.63 24.14 23.63
N ALA A 578 4.90 24.87 22.56
CA ALA A 578 4.14 26.05 22.15
C ALA A 578 4.06 26.16 20.63
N ILE A 579 3.02 26.82 20.15
CA ILE A 579 2.94 27.30 18.78
C ILE A 579 3.88 28.50 18.68
N ILE A 580 4.95 28.36 17.88
CA ILE A 580 5.91 29.43 17.65
C ILE A 580 5.56 30.07 16.31
N GLY A 581 5.05 31.29 16.37
CA GLY A 581 4.89 32.13 15.19
C GLY A 581 6.19 32.75 14.71
N ASP A 582 6.13 33.49 13.61
CA ASP A 582 7.30 34.14 13.01
C ASP A 582 8.01 35.12 13.99
N ASN A 583 7.26 35.65 14.95
CA ASN A 583 7.76 36.58 15.97
C ASN A 583 8.52 35.92 17.14
N GLY A 584 8.53 34.58 17.25
CA GLY A 584 9.24 33.87 18.32
C GLY A 584 8.70 34.08 19.75
N SER A 585 7.63 34.86 19.92
CA SER A 585 7.01 35.15 21.23
C SER A 585 6.06 34.04 21.66
N MET A 586 6.18 33.62 22.93
CA MET A 586 5.29 32.62 23.54
C MET A 586 4.00 33.23 24.13
N GLU A 587 3.95 34.56 24.38
CA GLU A 587 2.78 35.20 24.99
C GLU A 587 1.65 35.49 23.98
N HIS A 588 2.01 35.67 22.71
CA HIS A 588 1.07 35.87 21.62
C HIS A 588 1.50 35.05 20.39
N PRO A 589 1.04 33.79 20.28
CA PRO A 589 1.38 32.96 19.14
C PRO A 589 0.82 33.59 17.87
N THR A 590 1.69 33.90 16.92
CA THR A 590 1.32 34.35 15.58
C THR A 590 1.33 33.14 14.63
N PRO A 591 0.52 33.15 13.56
CA PRO A 591 0.66 32.12 12.55
C PRO A 591 2.07 32.19 11.95
N LYS A 592 2.66 31.02 11.64
CA LYS A 592 3.92 30.94 10.90
C LYS A 592 3.76 31.55 9.51
N ALA A 593 2.62 31.29 8.87
CA ALA A 593 2.27 31.89 7.60
C ALA A 593 0.76 32.13 7.51
N THR A 594 0.37 33.25 6.92
CA THR A 594 -1.02 33.51 6.54
C THR A 594 -1.12 33.37 5.03
N LEU A 595 -1.77 32.31 4.60
CA LEU A 595 -2.02 32.01 3.20
C LEU A 595 -3.24 32.80 2.74
N THR A 596 -3.03 33.59 1.71
CA THR A 596 -4.07 34.41 1.08
C THR A 596 -4.21 34.02 -0.40
N GLY A 597 -5.34 34.36 -1.00
CA GLY A 597 -5.60 34.11 -2.42
C GLY A 597 -7.01 33.60 -2.73
N HIS A 598 -7.76 33.11 -1.74
CA HIS A 598 -9.17 32.76 -1.93
C HIS A 598 -10.04 34.01 -1.93
N GLU A 599 -11.03 34.05 -2.82
CA GLU A 599 -12.02 35.13 -2.90
C GLU A 599 -13.28 34.83 -2.06
N THR A 600 -13.49 33.55 -1.72
CA THR A 600 -14.64 33.04 -0.98
C THR A 600 -14.21 32.14 0.16
N GLU A 601 -15.16 31.79 1.04
CA GLU A 601 -14.89 31.01 2.25
C GLU A 601 -14.21 29.67 1.96
N VAL A 602 -13.24 29.31 2.80
CA VAL A 602 -12.51 28.04 2.68
C VAL A 602 -13.45 26.91 3.10
N THR A 603 -13.60 25.89 2.25
CA THR A 603 -14.49 24.74 2.49
C THR A 603 -13.75 23.51 3.00
N CYS A 604 -12.49 23.35 2.60
CA CYS A 604 -11.67 22.19 2.95
C CYS A 604 -10.18 22.54 2.87
N VAL A 605 -9.36 21.87 3.67
CA VAL A 605 -7.90 22.03 3.68
C VAL A 605 -7.23 20.67 3.80
N ALA A 606 -5.99 20.54 3.31
CA ALA A 606 -5.15 19.38 3.51
C ALA A 606 -3.67 19.79 3.56
N VAL A 607 -2.84 19.02 4.27
CA VAL A 607 -1.41 19.30 4.43
C VAL A 607 -0.58 18.10 4.00
N LEU A 608 0.49 18.34 3.25
CA LEU A 608 1.54 17.37 2.97
C LEU A 608 2.86 17.88 3.54
N ALA A 609 3.07 17.57 4.83
CA ALA A 609 4.21 18.08 5.59
C ALA A 609 5.57 17.63 5.03
N GLU A 610 5.65 16.41 4.45
CA GLU A 610 6.88 15.87 3.87
C GLU A 610 7.43 16.73 2.71
N LEU A 611 6.54 17.29 1.89
CA LEU A 611 6.88 18.16 0.76
C LEU A 611 6.72 19.65 1.09
N GLY A 612 6.25 19.97 2.29
CA GLY A 612 6.05 21.33 2.75
C GLY A 612 4.92 22.08 2.04
N LEU A 613 3.84 21.37 1.67
CA LEU A 613 2.73 21.92 0.91
C LEU A 613 1.42 21.94 1.67
N VAL A 614 0.60 22.93 1.33
CA VAL A 614 -0.73 23.17 1.85
C VAL A 614 -1.71 23.24 0.69
N PHE A 615 -2.81 22.53 0.81
CA PHE A 615 -3.91 22.53 -0.14
C PHE A 615 -5.14 23.13 0.54
N SER A 616 -5.85 24.00 -0.16
CA SER A 616 -7.04 24.65 0.36
C SER A 616 -8.07 24.82 -0.74
N GLY A 617 -9.32 24.42 -0.49
CA GLY A 617 -10.45 24.57 -1.40
C GLY A 617 -11.42 25.61 -0.89
N SER A 618 -12.08 26.32 -1.81
CA SER A 618 -12.96 27.43 -1.49
C SER A 618 -14.32 27.32 -2.17
N TYR A 619 -15.36 27.89 -1.55
CA TYR A 619 -16.74 27.76 -2.02
C TYR A 619 -16.92 28.41 -3.40
N LYS A 620 -17.26 27.62 -4.42
CA LYS A 620 -17.36 28.03 -5.84
C LYS A 620 -16.05 28.62 -6.40
N GLY A 621 -14.92 28.32 -5.74
CA GLY A 621 -13.60 28.81 -6.08
C GLY A 621 -12.63 27.66 -6.39
N PRO A 622 -11.42 28.00 -6.86
CA PRO A 622 -10.38 27.00 -7.15
C PRO A 622 -9.81 26.40 -5.86
N CYS A 623 -9.09 25.28 -6.00
CA CYS A 623 -8.22 24.80 -4.93
C CYS A 623 -6.84 25.43 -5.06
N LEU A 624 -6.32 26.06 -4.01
CA LEU A 624 -5.00 26.69 -4.03
C LEU A 624 -3.96 25.77 -3.37
N VAL A 625 -2.74 25.84 -3.91
CA VAL A 625 -1.55 25.16 -3.38
C VAL A 625 -0.56 26.21 -2.90
N HIS A 626 -0.27 26.19 -1.60
CA HIS A 626 0.70 27.07 -0.96
C HIS A 626 1.87 26.30 -0.37
N THR A 627 3.01 26.97 -0.18
CA THR A 627 4.08 26.47 0.69
C THR A 627 3.70 26.65 2.15
N LEU A 628 4.31 25.88 3.04
CA LEU A 628 4.22 26.12 4.50
C LEU A 628 4.78 27.50 4.94
N ASN A 629 5.44 28.24 4.04
CA ASN A 629 6.01 29.55 4.32
C ASN A 629 5.11 30.71 3.86
N GLY A 630 3.98 30.44 3.17
CA GLY A 630 3.07 31.49 2.72
C GLY A 630 2.97 31.67 1.22
N ASP A 631 3.89 31.10 0.44
CA ASP A 631 3.96 31.36 -0.99
C ASP A 631 2.84 30.63 -1.72
N LEU A 632 2.01 31.37 -2.45
CA LEU A 632 1.07 30.77 -3.41
C LEU A 632 1.87 30.19 -4.57
N LEU A 633 1.89 28.87 -4.68
CA LEU A 633 2.56 28.18 -5.77
C LEU A 633 1.66 28.12 -7.00
N ARG A 634 0.42 27.65 -6.81
CA ARG A 634 -0.46 27.25 -7.90
C ARG A 634 -1.94 27.36 -7.53
N SER A 635 -2.75 27.53 -8.56
CA SER A 635 -4.20 27.34 -8.52
C SER A 635 -4.56 26.05 -9.28
N LEU A 636 -5.30 25.15 -8.64
CA LEU A 636 -5.92 23.98 -9.24
C LEU A 636 -7.32 24.41 -9.71
N GLU A 637 -7.43 24.74 -10.98
CA GLU A 637 -8.69 25.14 -11.57
C GLU A 637 -9.63 23.93 -11.68
N ALA A 638 -10.88 24.12 -11.26
CA ALA A 638 -11.91 23.12 -11.38
C ALA A 638 -12.32 22.96 -12.86
N PRO A 639 -12.46 21.73 -13.37
CA PRO A 639 -12.93 21.50 -14.74
C PRO A 639 -14.40 21.92 -14.91
N ASP A 640 -14.81 22.14 -16.17
CA ASP A 640 -16.17 22.60 -16.50
C ASP A 640 -17.27 21.73 -15.86
N GLY A 641 -18.13 22.38 -15.07
CA GLY A 641 -19.24 21.76 -14.34
C GLY A 641 -18.93 21.38 -12.89
N CYS A 642 -17.71 21.57 -12.40
CA CYS A 642 -17.35 21.48 -10.98
C CYS A 642 -17.33 22.87 -10.35
N CYS A 643 -18.05 23.09 -9.26
CA CYS A 643 -18.11 24.38 -8.58
C CYS A 643 -17.40 24.34 -7.23
N THR A 644 -17.82 23.48 -6.31
CA THR A 644 -17.40 23.55 -4.90
C THR A 644 -16.57 22.32 -4.51
N PRO A 645 -15.28 22.47 -4.18
CA PRO A 645 -14.51 21.39 -3.57
C PRO A 645 -15.05 21.12 -2.17
N GLU A 646 -15.48 19.89 -1.92
CA GLU A 646 -16.04 19.47 -0.62
C GLU A 646 -15.02 18.70 0.21
N ILE A 647 -14.16 17.91 -0.44
CA ILE A 647 -13.15 17.07 0.22
C ILE A 647 -11.84 17.16 -0.58
N ILE A 648 -10.75 17.47 0.11
CA ILE A 648 -9.39 17.34 -0.42
C ILE A 648 -8.69 16.24 0.38
N SER A 649 -8.09 15.30 -0.33
CA SER A 649 -7.22 14.29 0.26
C SER A 649 -5.94 14.17 -0.54
N VAL A 650 -4.81 13.97 0.14
CA VAL A 650 -3.49 13.98 -0.48
C VAL A 650 -2.78 12.68 -0.15
N SER A 651 -2.27 12.01 -1.18
CA SER A 651 -1.46 10.80 -1.02
C SER A 651 0.01 11.13 -0.82
N ARG A 652 0.78 10.19 -0.26
CA ARG A 652 2.24 10.34 -0.08
C ARG A 652 3.00 10.42 -1.40
N GLU A 653 2.45 9.81 -2.45
CA GLU A 653 2.99 9.86 -3.80
C GLU A 653 2.71 11.20 -4.51
N ALA A 654 2.18 12.18 -3.77
CA ALA A 654 1.90 13.54 -4.22
C ALA A 654 0.77 13.67 -5.25
N PHE A 655 -0.21 12.76 -5.19
CA PHE A 655 -1.49 12.90 -5.87
C PHE A 655 -2.49 13.64 -4.98
N VAL A 656 -3.24 14.57 -5.58
CA VAL A 656 -4.22 15.41 -4.89
C VAL A 656 -5.60 15.04 -5.41
N LEU A 657 -6.37 14.38 -4.55
CA LEU A 657 -7.73 13.98 -4.83
C LEU A 657 -8.68 15.05 -4.32
N VAL A 658 -9.48 15.60 -5.23
CA VAL A 658 -10.48 16.60 -4.91
C VAL A 658 -11.85 16.06 -5.34
N LYS A 659 -12.77 15.98 -4.37
CA LYS A 659 -14.18 15.72 -4.64
C LYS A 659 -14.93 17.04 -4.72
N PHE A 660 -15.56 17.28 -5.86
CA PHE A 660 -16.40 18.44 -6.11
C PHE A 660 -17.89 18.09 -5.88
N ASP A 661 -18.74 19.11 -5.98
CA ASP A 661 -20.18 18.94 -6.01
C ASP A 661 -20.62 18.01 -7.15
N GLN A 662 -21.80 17.42 -6.99
CA GLN A 662 -22.41 16.48 -7.95
C GLN A 662 -21.64 15.14 -8.14
N GLY A 663 -20.72 14.81 -7.24
CA GLY A 663 -20.04 13.50 -7.25
C GLY A 663 -18.88 13.41 -8.24
N GLN A 664 -18.35 14.54 -8.72
CA GLN A 664 -17.15 14.53 -9.55
C GLN A 664 -15.89 14.38 -8.70
N ILE A 665 -15.04 13.41 -9.07
CA ILE A 665 -13.74 13.20 -8.46
C ILE A 665 -12.67 13.57 -9.49
N CYS A 666 -11.76 14.44 -9.08
CA CYS A 666 -10.63 14.86 -9.89
C CYS A 666 -9.33 14.50 -9.18
N ASN A 667 -8.39 13.94 -9.93
CA ASN A 667 -7.02 13.71 -9.47
C ASN A 667 -6.09 14.73 -10.14
N TYR A 668 -5.40 15.52 -9.31
CA TYR A 668 -4.40 16.48 -9.75
C TYR A 668 -3.01 16.01 -9.35
N SER A 669 -2.04 16.30 -10.20
CA SER A 669 -0.64 16.29 -9.78
C SER A 669 -0.34 17.47 -8.87
N ILE A 670 0.65 17.33 -7.99
CA ILE A 670 1.24 18.42 -7.22
C ILE A 670 1.70 19.62 -8.08
N ASN A 671 1.92 19.41 -9.38
CA ASN A 671 2.30 20.42 -10.35
C ASN A 671 1.11 21.21 -10.92
N GLY A 672 -0.11 20.93 -10.47
CA GLY A 672 -1.32 21.63 -10.89
C GLY A 672 -1.96 21.10 -12.17
N ARG A 673 -1.38 20.06 -12.78
CA ARG A 673 -1.98 19.39 -13.94
C ARG A 673 -3.08 18.44 -13.48
N LEU A 674 -4.28 18.59 -14.03
CA LEU A 674 -5.34 17.60 -13.95
C LEU A 674 -4.87 16.32 -14.65
N LEU A 675 -4.78 15.23 -13.89
CA LEU A 675 -4.38 13.92 -14.40
C LEU A 675 -5.60 13.18 -14.93
N GLN A 676 -6.64 13.06 -14.10
CA GLN A 676 -7.85 12.32 -14.43
C GLN A 676 -9.08 12.96 -13.78
N ARG A 677 -10.22 12.81 -14.47
CA ARG A 677 -11.55 13.22 -14.02
C ARG A 677 -12.49 12.03 -14.17
N VAL A 678 -13.29 11.79 -13.14
CA VAL A 678 -14.40 10.83 -13.18
C VAL A 678 -15.67 11.52 -12.67
N SER A 679 -16.72 11.44 -13.47
CA SER A 679 -18.06 11.85 -13.04
C SER A 679 -18.79 10.62 -12.52
N HIS A 680 -18.89 10.50 -11.20
CA HIS A 680 -19.67 9.43 -10.60
C HIS A 680 -21.17 9.76 -10.69
N LYS A 681 -22.01 8.76 -11.01
CA LYS A 681 -23.46 8.96 -11.14
C LYS A 681 -24.18 8.94 -9.79
N ASP A 682 -23.53 8.43 -8.76
CA ASP A 682 -24.06 8.36 -7.40
C ASP A 682 -23.60 9.55 -6.54
N ASN A 683 -24.42 9.92 -5.55
CA ASN A 683 -24.06 10.93 -4.57
C ASN A 683 -23.21 10.30 -3.46
N ILE A 684 -21.90 10.45 -3.60
CA ILE A 684 -20.89 9.93 -2.68
C ILE A 684 -21.01 10.63 -1.32
N GLN A 685 -21.31 9.84 -0.28
CA GLN A 685 -21.43 10.30 1.10
C GLN A 685 -20.10 10.22 1.86
N THR A 686 -19.27 9.24 1.52
CA THR A 686 -18.03 8.95 2.27
C THR A 686 -16.93 8.48 1.34
N ILE A 687 -15.71 8.93 1.64
CA ILE A 687 -14.48 8.59 0.93
C ILE A 687 -13.43 8.28 1.99
N ILE A 688 -12.77 7.13 1.86
CA ILE A 688 -11.63 6.76 2.71
C ILE A 688 -10.46 6.36 1.82
N LEU A 689 -9.26 6.77 2.22
CA LEU A 689 -8.02 6.34 1.60
C LEU A 689 -7.42 5.16 2.37
N SER A 690 -6.78 4.26 1.66
CA SER A 690 -5.86 3.30 2.26
C SER A 690 -4.65 4.04 2.89
N ARG A 691 -3.98 3.41 3.86
CA ARG A 691 -2.87 4.02 4.62
C ARG A 691 -1.62 4.30 3.77
N ASP A 692 -1.45 3.53 2.70
CA ASP A 692 -0.45 3.76 1.66
C ASP A 692 -0.87 4.87 0.67
N GLY A 693 -2.15 5.24 0.64
CA GLY A 693 -2.72 6.23 -0.27
C GLY A 693 -2.90 5.73 -1.70
N GLN A 694 -2.70 4.44 -1.96
CA GLN A 694 -2.79 3.86 -3.31
C GLN A 694 -4.22 3.58 -3.76
N TYR A 695 -5.13 3.33 -2.82
CA TYR A 695 -6.51 2.94 -3.08
C TYR A 695 -7.49 3.89 -2.39
N ILE A 696 -8.63 4.11 -3.05
CA ILE A 696 -9.75 4.92 -2.59
C ILE A 696 -10.95 3.98 -2.45
N MET A 697 -11.65 4.05 -1.32
CA MET A 697 -12.94 3.37 -1.17
C MET A 697 -14.05 4.42 -1.09
N LEU A 698 -15.09 4.22 -1.90
CA LEU A 698 -16.24 5.11 -2.02
C LEU A 698 -17.50 4.43 -1.50
N GLY A 699 -18.34 5.20 -0.83
CA GLY A 699 -19.70 4.81 -0.44
C GLY A 699 -20.69 5.92 -0.73
N GLY A 700 -21.81 5.58 -1.36
CA GLY A 700 -22.83 6.54 -1.77
C GLY A 700 -24.26 6.06 -1.59
N ASN A 701 -25.20 6.81 -2.17
CA ASN A 701 -26.64 6.56 -2.03
C ASN A 701 -27.14 5.34 -2.81
N SER A 702 -26.36 4.86 -3.78
CA SER A 702 -26.64 3.63 -4.53
C SER A 702 -26.52 2.37 -3.67
N GLY A 703 -25.90 2.46 -2.49
CA GLY A 703 -25.66 1.31 -1.62
C GLY A 703 -24.55 0.39 -2.10
N VAL A 704 -23.71 0.85 -3.02
CA VAL A 704 -22.57 0.09 -3.53
C VAL A 704 -21.27 0.64 -2.93
N VAL A 705 -20.44 -0.27 -2.42
CA VAL A 705 -19.06 0.06 -2.03
C VAL A 705 -18.16 -0.21 -3.21
N GLU A 706 -17.38 0.79 -3.59
CA GLU A 706 -16.47 0.70 -4.72
C GLU A 706 -15.03 0.94 -4.28
N VAL A 707 -14.12 0.17 -4.85
CA VAL A 707 -12.67 0.34 -4.66
C VAL A 707 -12.08 0.85 -5.96
N TRP A 708 -11.45 2.02 -5.86
CA TRP A 708 -10.82 2.73 -6.95
C TRP A 708 -9.32 2.82 -6.71
N ARG A 709 -8.57 2.83 -7.80
CA ARG A 709 -7.15 3.12 -7.79
C ARG A 709 -6.94 4.63 -7.78
N SER A 710 -6.05 5.11 -6.92
CA SER A 710 -5.90 6.56 -6.68
C SER A 710 -5.30 7.32 -7.86
N HIS A 711 -4.31 6.76 -8.56
CA HIS A 711 -3.53 7.50 -9.56
C HIS A 711 -4.27 7.70 -10.89
N ASP A 712 -4.94 6.67 -11.39
CA ASP A 712 -5.64 6.67 -12.68
C ASP A 712 -7.17 6.79 -12.51
N LEU A 713 -7.67 6.84 -11.27
CA LEU A 713 -9.10 6.76 -10.95
C LEU A 713 -9.79 5.64 -11.72
N ASN A 714 -9.16 4.47 -11.82
CA ASN A 714 -9.82 3.30 -12.37
C ASN A 714 -10.59 2.55 -11.27
N LEU A 715 -11.82 2.20 -11.57
CA LEU A 715 -12.63 1.30 -10.75
C LEU A 715 -11.99 -0.10 -10.79
N LEU A 716 -11.53 -0.59 -9.64
CA LEU A 716 -10.90 -1.89 -9.51
C LEU A 716 -11.90 -2.97 -9.11
N TYR A 717 -12.80 -2.63 -8.18
CA TYR A 717 -13.74 -3.59 -7.63
C TYR A 717 -15.03 -2.92 -7.18
N THR A 718 -16.12 -3.66 -7.33
CA THR A 718 -17.46 -3.25 -6.92
C THR A 718 -18.03 -4.35 -6.06
N TYR A 719 -18.28 -4.05 -4.79
CA TYR A 719 -18.92 -5.00 -3.90
C TYR A 719 -20.38 -5.21 -4.28
N PRO A 720 -20.98 -6.36 -3.90
CA PRO A 720 -22.40 -6.59 -4.12
C PRO A 720 -23.26 -5.43 -3.56
N PRO A 721 -24.32 -5.02 -4.28
CA PRO A 721 -25.17 -3.91 -3.86
C PRO A 721 -25.82 -4.22 -2.51
N CYS A 722 -25.79 -3.23 -1.61
CA CYS A 722 -26.41 -3.31 -0.30
C CYS A 722 -27.88 -2.88 -0.37
N ASP A 723 -28.67 -3.26 0.63
CA ASP A 723 -30.10 -2.92 0.72
C ASP A 723 -30.40 -1.42 0.92
N SER A 724 -29.37 -0.57 1.12
CA SER A 724 -29.54 0.86 1.43
C SER A 724 -28.27 1.68 1.16
N SER A 725 -28.39 3.01 1.22
CA SER A 725 -27.28 3.96 1.08
C SER A 725 -26.19 3.75 2.11
N ILE A 726 -24.93 3.88 1.71
CA ILE A 726 -23.77 3.82 2.61
C ILE A 726 -23.47 5.23 3.11
N LEU A 727 -23.54 5.41 4.42
CA LEU A 727 -23.37 6.73 5.06
C LEU A 727 -21.99 6.91 5.68
N SER A 728 -21.33 5.83 6.08
CA SER A 728 -20.02 5.88 6.72
C SER A 728 -19.20 4.63 6.40
N LEU A 729 -17.90 4.82 6.16
CA LEU A 729 -16.93 3.76 5.96
C LEU A 729 -15.80 3.87 7.01
N ALA A 730 -15.26 2.72 7.42
CA ALA A 730 -14.06 2.64 8.24
C ALA A 730 -13.23 1.41 7.86
N LEU A 731 -11.91 1.56 7.85
CA LEU A 731 -10.98 0.48 7.54
C LEU A 731 -10.37 -0.05 8.84
N THR A 732 -10.19 -1.36 8.95
CA THR A 732 -9.50 -1.96 10.10
C THR A 732 -8.00 -1.67 10.06
N HIS A 733 -7.36 -1.72 11.23
CA HIS A 733 -5.92 -1.42 11.37
C HIS A 733 -5.02 -2.32 10.50
N ASP A 734 -5.43 -3.57 10.29
CA ASP A 734 -4.72 -4.56 9.49
C ASP A 734 -4.97 -4.45 7.98
N HIS A 735 -5.81 -3.50 7.54
CA HIS A 735 -6.18 -3.29 6.14
C HIS A 735 -6.83 -4.50 5.45
N LYS A 736 -7.42 -5.43 6.21
CA LYS A 736 -8.07 -6.64 5.67
C LYS A 736 -9.59 -6.56 5.62
N PHE A 737 -10.20 -5.68 6.41
CA PHE A 737 -11.65 -5.57 6.47
C PHE A 737 -12.09 -4.12 6.32
N LEU A 738 -13.18 -3.95 5.58
CA LEU A 738 -13.84 -2.67 5.37
C LEU A 738 -15.23 -2.72 6.03
N LEU A 739 -15.51 -1.74 6.87
CA LEU A 739 -16.76 -1.63 7.61
C LEU A 739 -17.64 -0.57 6.96
N ALA A 740 -18.89 -0.92 6.65
CA ALA A 740 -19.85 0.00 6.04
C ALA A 740 -21.11 0.14 6.89
N GLY A 741 -21.43 1.38 7.27
CA GLY A 741 -22.66 1.75 7.95
C GLY A 741 -23.76 2.12 6.95
N LEU A 742 -24.90 1.43 7.02
CA LEU A 742 -26.02 1.60 6.09
C LEU A 742 -27.13 2.50 6.65
N GLY A 743 -27.91 3.06 5.73
CA GLY A 743 -29.13 3.83 6.01
C GLY A 743 -30.23 3.03 6.72
N THR A 744 -30.23 1.71 6.59
CA THR A 744 -31.19 0.80 7.25
C THR A 744 -30.86 0.50 8.71
N GLY A 745 -29.74 1.01 9.24
CA GLY A 745 -29.26 0.64 10.58
C GLY A 745 -28.53 -0.70 10.62
N CYS A 746 -27.98 -1.13 9.48
CA CYS A 746 -27.10 -2.30 9.39
C CYS A 746 -25.64 -1.87 9.32
N LEU A 747 -24.75 -2.70 9.86
CA LEU A 747 -23.31 -2.64 9.70
C LEU A 747 -22.86 -3.87 8.90
N LEU A 748 -22.16 -3.63 7.79
CA LEU A 748 -21.56 -4.66 6.95
C LEU A 748 -20.05 -4.73 7.17
N VAL A 749 -19.51 -5.94 7.20
CA VAL A 749 -18.07 -6.22 7.19
C VAL A 749 -17.72 -6.86 5.86
N PHE A 750 -16.96 -6.14 5.05
CA PHE A 750 -16.41 -6.64 3.79
C PHE A 750 -14.98 -7.12 3.98
N ASN A 751 -14.62 -8.15 3.25
CA ASN A 751 -13.23 -8.54 3.09
C ASN A 751 -12.58 -7.70 2.00
N ILE A 752 -11.41 -7.12 2.28
CA ILE A 752 -10.63 -6.38 1.30
C ILE A 752 -9.20 -6.89 1.27
N ASP A 753 -8.77 -7.31 0.09
CA ASP A 753 -7.40 -7.74 -0.16
C ASP A 753 -6.77 -6.84 -1.21
N PHE A 754 -6.06 -5.82 -0.75
CA PHE A 754 -5.35 -4.88 -1.62
C PHE A 754 -4.23 -5.54 -2.45
N ASN A 755 -3.78 -6.74 -2.07
CA ASN A 755 -2.77 -7.47 -2.85
C ASN A 755 -3.32 -7.91 -4.22
N LYS A 756 -4.63 -8.13 -4.35
CA LYS A 756 -5.27 -8.48 -5.63
C LYS A 756 -4.99 -7.47 -6.73
N TRP A 757 -4.82 -6.19 -6.39
CA TRP A 757 -4.70 -5.10 -7.36
C TRP A 757 -3.31 -4.46 -7.42
N HIS A 758 -2.37 -4.97 -6.63
CA HIS A 758 -1.01 -4.47 -6.63
C HIS A 758 -0.32 -4.85 -7.94
N HIS A 759 0.51 -3.97 -8.51
CA HIS A 759 1.08 -4.15 -9.86
C HIS A 759 1.85 -5.46 -10.04
N GLU A 760 2.49 -5.96 -8.98
CA GLU A 760 3.16 -7.26 -9.01
C GLU A 760 2.21 -8.45 -9.21
N TYR A 761 0.91 -8.29 -8.93
CA TYR A 761 -0.15 -9.31 -9.01
C TYR A 761 -1.11 -9.15 -10.19
N GLN A 762 -1.12 -8.01 -10.90
CA GLN A 762 -1.98 -7.84 -12.08
C GLN A 762 -1.58 -8.71 -13.27
N GLU A 763 -0.33 -9.15 -13.35
CA GLU A 763 0.12 -10.15 -14.35
C GLU A 763 -0.12 -11.60 -13.90
N ARG A 764 -0.86 -11.81 -12.79
CA ARG A 764 -1.00 -13.12 -12.13
C ARG A 764 -2.44 -13.67 -12.12
N TYR A 765 -3.39 -13.00 -12.79
CA TYR A 765 -4.79 -13.42 -12.97
C TYR A 765 -5.27 -13.21 -14.39
#